data_AF-A0A2E3W623-F1
#
_entry.id   AF-A0A2E3W623-F1
#
_cell.length_a   1.000
_cell.length_b   1.000
_cell.length_c   1.000
_cell.angle_alpha   90.00
_cell.angle_beta   90.00
_cell.angle_gamma   90.00
#
_symmetry.space_group_name_H-M   'P 1'
#
loop_
_entity.id
_entity.type
_entity.pdbx_description
1 polymer ?
#
loop_
_entity_poly.entity_id
_entity_poly.type
_entity_poly.pdbx_seq_one_letter_code
_entity_poly.pdbx_strand_id
1 'polypeptide(L)'
;MDPKLMIEISDLVMKSAKSLDERLADLLKLEAIKKEFTDNDVEPISVHNFNGFSGYNFWASGNLVAQLQMSSLTSGYYTFWKKVFLEETTQETYDYYNQDGEFVYSYQSLDGQSLFYNSINMEPSSPFINHLYNVLQVQYEQAENGMGETKRIALIEGILNDFLKRDDVFIGAKLRRKDPALINIINEIHRIEQDPVLSWDERQKVFASLKQVRRKILRTKSRAHKFNGLLYQAPVTLYDAKVKLDVIKTRPADNIFGIFKKHTWGRLVWFGNTVKDNLGFSVAMAIYGPFTFYFISQPMNPHAMWAVGKVRSAYIDVIDGITAEEDEEAMVAQAMDKVSTKQAGIKKIPDAGVQEDWDSRMSSFKAMQIAYEESMVFAARMGRIEQMENQFMFPLTAESAWEEMERYLKALKNTLEFNKNLDGRYKAFLENEIERTHAHQVYIWRKTAQFFNDHPYIMVDQDDEQPGKDYYVGRGFVFMEKMTNKLEKMKLAKTPEVHEKVEGLASKFKKLKKDGESVMETLARNTKLFRQNDIYDTDELRDNLQRHWEVLFLQQNKKQEASSFALQAYTWSVKNAIWILQALYSTKRDELGTLTFKYNLDNQNTDKISSDKSNDQLYESLMNMMVLEYVSISKEIANNLPNDTEGIQRKAVIENVKEYLNDRDRLFNSKLKMANGEKNTTTI
;
A
#
# COMPACT_ATOMS: atom_id res chain seq x y z
N MET A 1 -21.12 47.86 45.72
CA MET A 1 -21.36 46.42 45.80
C MET A 1 -21.44 46.04 47.27
N ASP A 2 -22.35 45.16 47.68
CA ASP A 2 -22.50 44.74 49.08
C ASP A 2 -21.23 44.02 49.58
N PRO A 3 -20.55 44.51 50.65
CA PRO A 3 -19.36 43.86 51.20
C PRO A 3 -19.58 42.40 51.61
N LYS A 4 -20.80 42.06 52.04
CA LYS A 4 -21.16 40.69 52.42
C LYS A 4 -21.09 39.75 51.22
N LEU A 5 -21.56 40.22 50.06
CA LEU A 5 -21.55 39.48 48.80
C LEU A 5 -20.14 39.23 48.28
N MET A 6 -19.24 40.22 48.44
CA MET A 6 -17.82 40.08 48.05
C MET A 6 -17.10 39.02 48.90
N ILE A 7 -17.43 38.94 50.19
CA ILE A 7 -16.90 37.89 51.09
C ILE A 7 -17.44 36.53 50.68
N GLU A 8 -18.74 36.39 50.40
CA GLU A 8 -19.35 35.13 49.97
C GLU A 8 -18.75 34.60 48.64
N ILE A 9 -18.48 35.49 47.67
CA ILE A 9 -17.80 35.13 46.41
C ILE A 9 -16.34 34.76 46.67
N SER A 10 -15.63 35.54 47.48
CA SER A 10 -14.24 35.26 47.85
C SER A 10 -14.10 33.89 48.53
N ASP A 11 -14.98 33.59 49.50
CA ASP A 11 -14.99 32.32 50.22
C ASP A 11 -15.28 31.15 49.28
N LEU A 12 -16.25 31.29 48.37
CA LEU A 12 -16.54 30.27 47.36
C LEU A 12 -15.33 29.98 46.45
N VAL A 13 -14.71 31.05 45.94
CA VAL A 13 -13.60 30.97 44.98
C VAL A 13 -12.36 30.41 45.66
N MET A 14 -12.03 30.88 46.86
CA MET A 14 -10.78 30.55 47.55
C MET A 14 -10.82 29.22 48.31
N LYS A 15 -12.01 28.69 48.60
CA LYS A 15 -12.18 27.37 49.22
C LYS A 15 -11.43 26.28 48.46
N SER A 16 -10.72 25.44 49.19
CA SER A 16 -10.08 24.21 48.69
C SER A 16 -10.78 23.00 49.30
N ALA A 17 -10.67 21.84 48.65
CA ALA A 17 -11.16 20.57 49.20
C ALA A 17 -10.04 19.53 49.24
N LYS A 18 -10.22 18.44 50.00
CA LYS A 18 -9.19 17.40 50.11
C LYS A 18 -9.05 16.59 48.83
N SER A 19 -10.14 16.47 48.07
CA SER A 19 -10.15 15.79 46.78
C SER A 19 -10.88 16.58 45.70
N LEU A 20 -10.56 16.26 44.45
CA LEU A 20 -11.08 16.90 43.25
C LEU A 20 -12.59 16.70 43.12
N ASP A 21 -13.10 15.51 43.44
CA ASP A 21 -14.52 15.18 43.40
C ASP A 21 -15.32 15.95 44.48
N GLU A 22 -14.76 16.14 45.68
CA GLU A 22 -15.34 16.99 46.72
C GLU A 22 -15.39 18.45 46.27
N ARG A 23 -14.29 18.99 45.71
CA ARG A 23 -14.25 20.37 45.20
C ARG A 23 -15.28 20.55 44.09
N LEU A 24 -15.34 19.63 43.15
CA LEU A 24 -16.29 19.68 42.05
C LEU A 24 -17.74 19.52 42.54
N ALA A 25 -18.02 18.63 43.49
CA ALA A 25 -19.36 18.48 44.05
C ALA A 25 -19.85 19.77 44.71
N ASP A 26 -19.01 20.43 45.49
CA ASP A 26 -19.31 21.73 46.08
C ASP A 26 -19.54 22.79 45.00
N LEU A 27 -18.76 22.74 43.91
CA LEU A 27 -18.92 23.66 42.79
C LEU A 27 -20.07 23.29 41.85
N LEU A 28 -20.65 22.10 41.90
CA LEU A 28 -21.74 21.69 41.00
C LEU A 28 -23.11 21.83 41.64
N LYS A 29 -23.14 22.03 42.95
CA LYS A 29 -24.25 22.69 43.64
C LYS A 29 -24.44 24.14 43.13
N LEU A 30 -23.58 24.65 42.23
CA LEU A 30 -23.67 26.00 41.67
C LEU A 30 -24.94 26.31 40.87
N GLU A 31 -25.78 25.36 40.46
CA GLU A 31 -27.09 25.74 39.89
C GLU A 31 -27.98 26.47 40.91
N ALA A 32 -27.80 26.18 42.21
CA ALA A 32 -28.36 27.00 43.28
C ALA A 32 -27.62 28.34 43.41
N ILE A 33 -26.30 28.35 43.26
CA ILE A 33 -25.44 29.53 43.39
C ILE A 33 -25.67 30.55 42.25
N LYS A 34 -25.94 30.09 41.02
CA LYS A 34 -26.38 30.96 39.91
C LYS A 34 -27.66 31.69 40.30
N LYS A 35 -28.66 30.98 40.83
CA LYS A 35 -29.91 31.59 41.32
C LYS A 35 -29.65 32.61 42.43
N GLU A 36 -28.84 32.24 43.42
CA GLU A 36 -28.53 33.06 44.61
C GLU A 36 -27.76 34.35 44.28
N PHE A 37 -26.88 34.34 43.27
CA PHE A 37 -26.12 35.51 42.85
C PHE A 37 -26.82 36.39 41.80
N THR A 38 -27.67 35.81 40.94
CA THR A 38 -28.42 36.59 39.94
C THR A 38 -29.41 37.55 40.62
N ASP A 39 -29.95 37.16 41.79
CA ASP A 39 -30.82 38.02 42.60
C ASP A 39 -30.07 39.18 43.28
N ASN A 40 -28.72 39.20 43.24
CA ASN A 40 -27.84 40.13 43.94
C ASN A 40 -26.89 40.93 43.00
N ASP A 41 -27.28 41.16 41.73
CA ASP A 41 -26.51 41.91 40.72
C ASP A 41 -25.11 41.33 40.38
N VAL A 42 -24.89 40.03 40.61
CA VAL A 42 -23.65 39.34 40.21
C VAL A 42 -23.94 38.33 39.10
N GLU A 43 -23.24 38.47 37.98
CA GLU A 43 -23.38 37.64 36.80
C GLU A 43 -22.19 36.66 36.68
N PRO A 44 -22.39 35.35 36.96
CA PRO A 44 -21.41 34.32 36.67
C PRO A 44 -21.43 33.96 35.17
N ILE A 45 -20.40 34.38 34.44
CA ILE A 45 -20.21 34.09 33.01
C ILE A 45 -19.35 32.83 32.85
N SER A 46 -19.88 31.83 32.15
CA SER A 46 -19.14 30.59 31.86
C SER A 46 -17.96 30.84 30.91
N VAL A 47 -16.79 30.33 31.28
CA VAL A 47 -15.60 30.26 30.44
C VAL A 47 -15.41 28.82 30.01
N HIS A 48 -15.32 28.58 28.69
CA HIS A 48 -15.11 27.26 28.13
C HIS A 48 -13.81 27.23 27.35
N ASN A 49 -12.78 26.58 27.93
CA ASN A 49 -11.50 26.29 27.30
C ASN A 49 -10.71 27.54 26.82
N PHE A 50 -10.66 28.59 27.64
CA PHE A 50 -9.76 29.72 27.40
C PHE A 50 -8.37 29.37 27.94
N ASN A 51 -7.35 29.29 27.07
CA ASN A 51 -6.00 28.83 27.42
C ASN A 51 -5.97 27.46 28.15
N GLY A 52 -6.90 26.56 27.82
CA GLY A 52 -7.04 25.25 28.48
C GLY A 52 -7.81 25.29 29.81
N PHE A 53 -8.33 26.45 30.23
CA PHE A 53 -9.11 26.62 31.45
C PHE A 53 -10.61 26.72 31.19
N SER A 54 -11.42 26.14 32.07
CA SER A 54 -12.88 26.23 32.04
C SER A 54 -13.46 26.46 33.42
N GLY A 55 -14.46 27.33 33.54
CA GLY A 55 -15.07 27.64 34.83
C GLY A 55 -15.93 28.90 34.74
N TYR A 56 -15.86 29.77 35.73
CA TYR A 56 -16.67 30.99 35.80
C TYR A 56 -15.81 32.24 36.01
N ASN A 57 -16.23 33.31 35.35
CA ASN A 57 -15.86 34.69 35.68
C ASN A 57 -17.07 35.35 36.35
N PHE A 58 -16.89 35.95 37.51
CA PHE A 58 -17.94 36.63 38.25
C PHE A 58 -17.86 38.13 37.98
N TRP A 59 -18.94 38.70 37.43
CA TRP A 59 -19.03 40.12 37.09
C TRP A 59 -20.08 40.80 37.97
N ALA A 60 -19.79 42.04 38.39
CA ALA A 60 -20.73 42.85 39.16
C ALA A 60 -20.67 44.29 38.69
N SER A 61 -21.82 44.85 38.29
CA SER A 61 -21.92 46.22 37.76
C SER A 61 -20.89 46.52 36.64
N GLY A 62 -20.56 45.54 35.81
CA GLY A 62 -19.59 45.66 34.71
C GLY A 62 -18.11 45.46 35.10
N ASN A 63 -17.79 45.19 36.38
CA ASN A 63 -16.43 44.90 36.83
C ASN A 63 -16.24 43.41 37.12
N LEU A 64 -15.07 42.87 36.77
CA LEU A 64 -14.68 41.50 37.08
C LEU A 64 -14.25 41.42 38.56
N VAL A 65 -14.98 40.67 39.37
CA VAL A 65 -14.76 40.58 40.83
C VAL A 65 -14.07 39.30 41.26
N ALA A 66 -14.24 38.21 40.51
CA ALA A 66 -13.51 36.97 40.75
C ALA A 66 -13.47 36.05 39.52
N GLN A 67 -12.53 35.11 39.51
CA GLN A 67 -12.38 34.05 38.51
C GLN A 67 -12.10 32.72 39.21
N LEU A 68 -12.82 31.69 38.80
CA LEU A 68 -12.60 30.33 39.25
C LEU A 68 -12.65 29.41 38.04
N GLN A 69 -11.49 28.88 37.64
CA GLN A 69 -11.38 28.05 36.44
C GLN A 69 -10.52 26.82 36.71
N MET A 70 -10.88 25.70 36.09
CA MET A 70 -10.16 24.44 36.17
C MET A 70 -9.42 24.16 34.86
N SER A 71 -8.24 23.57 34.95
CA SER A 71 -7.55 22.96 33.83
C SER A 71 -7.02 21.57 34.19
N SER A 72 -6.83 20.73 33.17
CA SER A 72 -6.07 19.50 33.26
C SER A 72 -4.71 19.74 32.62
N LEU A 73 -3.63 19.40 33.30
CA LEU A 73 -2.26 19.59 32.81
C LEU A 73 -1.81 18.39 31.96
N THR A 74 -0.80 18.60 31.14
CA THR A 74 -0.14 17.53 30.39
C THR A 74 0.50 16.49 31.31
N SER A 75 0.91 16.87 32.53
CA SER A 75 1.45 15.97 33.56
C SER A 75 0.41 15.04 34.21
N GLY A 76 -0.89 15.23 33.95
CA GLY A 76 -1.97 14.48 34.58
C GLY A 76 -2.53 15.07 35.86
N TYR A 77 -1.94 16.17 36.32
CA TYR A 77 -2.52 16.96 37.42
C TYR A 77 -3.73 17.76 36.94
N TYR A 78 -4.61 18.09 37.88
CA TYR A 78 -5.68 19.06 37.70
C TYR A 78 -5.36 20.30 38.53
N THR A 79 -5.64 21.47 37.97
CA THR A 79 -5.41 22.74 38.65
C THR A 79 -6.69 23.58 38.68
N PHE A 80 -6.99 24.19 39.81
CA PHE A 80 -7.95 25.29 39.90
C PHE A 80 -7.20 26.61 40.00
N TRP A 81 -7.34 27.44 38.96
CA TRP A 81 -6.96 28.83 38.99
C TRP A 81 -8.05 29.66 39.67
N LYS A 82 -7.66 30.31 40.77
CA LYS A 82 -8.51 31.10 41.66
C LYS A 82 -7.98 32.51 41.69
N LYS A 83 -8.83 33.49 41.39
CA LYS A 83 -8.48 34.90 41.41
C LYS A 83 -9.61 35.73 41.98
N VAL A 84 -9.34 36.58 42.96
CA VAL A 84 -10.34 37.49 43.55
C VAL A 84 -9.79 38.91 43.54
N PHE A 85 -10.64 39.86 43.18
CA PHE A 85 -10.36 41.28 43.15
C PHE A 85 -11.11 41.94 44.32
N LEU A 86 -10.44 42.12 45.46
CA LEU A 86 -10.99 42.77 46.66
C LEU A 86 -10.36 44.15 46.81
N GLU A 87 -11.14 45.20 46.59
CA GLU A 87 -10.71 46.61 46.70
C GLU A 87 -9.43 46.89 45.89
N GLU A 88 -8.28 47.15 46.54
CA GLU A 88 -6.97 47.39 45.91
C GLU A 88 -6.07 46.13 45.88
N THR A 89 -6.55 44.99 46.37
CA THR A 89 -5.76 43.76 46.49
C THR A 89 -6.25 42.68 45.52
N THR A 90 -5.30 42.10 44.79
CA THR A 90 -5.55 40.93 43.92
C THR A 90 -4.92 39.70 44.56
N GLN A 91 -5.73 38.70 44.85
CA GLN A 91 -5.25 37.41 45.33
C GLN A 91 -5.39 36.38 44.23
N GLU A 92 -4.28 35.73 43.86
CA GLU A 92 -4.20 34.74 42.78
C GLU A 92 -3.52 33.47 43.29
N THR A 93 -4.12 32.31 43.03
CA THR A 93 -3.63 31.01 43.52
C THR A 93 -4.06 29.88 42.60
N TYR A 94 -3.22 28.87 42.48
CA TYR A 94 -3.46 27.63 41.75
C TYR A 94 -3.45 26.45 42.72
N ASP A 95 -4.54 25.69 42.80
CA ASP A 95 -4.61 24.47 43.63
C ASP A 95 -4.42 23.22 42.78
N TYR A 96 -3.47 22.36 43.12
CA TYR A 96 -3.11 21.17 42.34
C TYR A 96 -3.64 19.89 42.97
N TYR A 97 -4.25 19.05 42.13
CA TYR A 97 -4.75 17.73 42.45
C TYR A 97 -4.04 16.69 41.56
N ASN A 98 -3.59 15.58 42.15
CA ASN A 98 -2.87 14.53 41.42
C ASN A 98 -3.81 13.65 40.55
N GLN A 99 -3.25 12.64 39.90
CA GLN A 99 -3.98 11.69 39.05
C GLN A 99 -4.95 10.77 39.82
N ASP A 100 -4.85 10.72 41.13
CA ASP A 100 -5.79 10.02 42.02
C ASP A 100 -6.88 10.96 42.55
N GLY A 101 -6.82 12.26 42.20
CA GLY A 101 -7.77 13.29 42.60
C GLY A 101 -7.50 13.90 43.97
N GLU A 102 -6.35 13.63 44.59
CA GLU A 102 -6.01 14.16 45.92
C GLU A 102 -5.35 15.53 45.82
N PHE A 103 -5.72 16.46 46.70
CA PHE A 103 -5.06 17.76 46.82
C PHE A 103 -3.59 17.58 47.25
N VAL A 104 -2.67 18.25 46.57
CA VAL A 104 -1.23 18.13 46.83
C VAL A 104 -0.65 19.44 47.37
N TYR A 105 -0.81 20.55 46.64
CA TYR A 105 -0.26 21.85 47.02
C TYR A 105 -0.99 23.00 46.33
N SER A 106 -0.72 24.22 46.79
CA SER A 106 -1.11 25.46 46.12
C SER A 106 0.12 26.28 45.71
N TYR A 107 0.03 27.00 44.59
CA TYR A 107 1.12 27.85 44.10
C TYR A 107 0.61 29.19 43.54
N GLN A 108 1.46 30.21 43.46
CA GLN A 108 1.07 31.55 42.99
C GLN A 108 1.14 31.70 41.47
N SER A 109 1.77 30.75 40.78
CA SER A 109 1.83 30.74 39.31
C SER A 109 1.47 29.37 38.75
N LEU A 110 1.26 29.29 37.44
CA LEU A 110 0.98 28.03 36.77
C LEU A 110 2.25 27.16 36.71
N ASP A 111 2.18 25.99 37.32
CA ASP A 111 3.24 24.99 37.37
C ASP A 111 2.88 23.83 36.41
N GLY A 112 3.42 23.90 35.20
CA GLY A 112 3.14 22.96 34.12
C GLY A 112 2.34 23.56 32.96
N GLN A 113 1.98 22.72 31.99
CA GLN A 113 1.30 23.14 30.77
C GLN A 113 -0.13 22.61 30.75
N SER A 114 -1.10 23.50 30.49
CA SER A 114 -2.51 23.13 30.31
C SER A 114 -2.73 22.30 29.06
N LEU A 115 -3.65 21.33 29.15
CA LEU A 115 -4.11 20.55 28.02
C LEU A 115 -5.04 21.41 27.15
N PHE A 116 -4.68 21.56 25.87
CA PHE A 116 -5.52 22.24 24.90
C PHE A 116 -6.36 21.23 24.13
N TYR A 117 -7.66 21.51 24.00
CA TYR A 117 -8.59 20.70 23.23
C TYR A 117 -9.56 21.57 22.43
N ASN A 118 -10.19 21.01 21.40
CA ASN A 118 -11.28 21.69 20.70
C ASN A 118 -12.55 21.56 21.53
N SER A 119 -12.98 22.66 22.17
CA SER A 119 -14.11 22.65 23.09
C SER A 119 -15.42 22.28 22.39
N ILE A 120 -15.98 21.14 22.78
CA ILE A 120 -17.35 20.74 22.43
C ILE A 120 -18.24 21.08 23.62
N ASN A 121 -19.41 21.67 23.36
CA ASN A 121 -20.41 21.89 24.41
C ASN A 121 -21.16 20.58 24.71
N MET A 122 -20.51 19.69 25.45
CA MET A 122 -21.04 18.41 25.91
C MET A 122 -21.94 18.58 27.14
N GLU A 123 -21.73 19.61 27.95
CA GLU A 123 -22.58 19.92 29.11
C GLU A 123 -22.80 21.43 29.25
N PRO A 124 -23.88 21.98 28.65
CA PRO A 124 -24.15 23.42 28.67
C PRO A 124 -24.43 23.99 30.06
N SER A 125 -24.88 23.14 30.99
CA SER A 125 -25.24 23.55 32.36
C SER A 125 -24.02 23.93 33.20
N SER A 126 -22.86 23.29 32.95
CA SER A 126 -21.66 23.40 33.77
C SER A 126 -20.36 23.40 32.94
N PRO A 127 -19.54 24.47 33.02
CA PRO A 127 -18.24 24.54 32.35
C PRO A 127 -17.24 23.53 32.91
N PHE A 128 -17.36 23.16 34.20
CA PHE A 128 -16.49 22.16 34.83
C PHE A 128 -16.80 20.74 34.32
N ILE A 129 -18.07 20.33 34.29
CA ILE A 129 -18.44 19.03 33.71
C ILE A 129 -18.13 18.99 32.22
N ASN A 130 -18.36 20.11 31.52
CA ASN A 130 -17.99 20.23 30.12
C ASN A 130 -16.48 20.02 29.92
N HIS A 131 -15.64 20.60 30.78
CA HIS A 131 -14.18 20.39 30.75
C HIS A 131 -13.83 18.91 30.91
N LEU A 132 -14.40 18.25 31.93
CA LEU A 132 -14.15 16.83 32.18
C LEU A 132 -14.52 15.95 30.97
N TYR A 133 -15.69 16.17 30.37
CA TYR A 133 -16.09 15.42 29.18
C TYR A 133 -15.16 15.67 27.98
N ASN A 134 -14.67 16.89 27.78
CA ASN A 134 -13.74 17.19 26.69
C ASN A 134 -12.35 16.57 26.92
N VAL A 135 -11.80 16.67 28.13
CA VAL A 135 -10.55 15.99 28.49
C VAL A 135 -10.71 14.48 28.29
N LEU A 136 -11.82 13.90 28.75
CA LEU A 136 -12.11 12.48 28.58
C LEU A 136 -12.25 12.09 27.11
N GLN A 137 -12.86 12.94 26.29
CA GLN A 137 -12.98 12.70 24.85
C GLN A 137 -11.60 12.68 24.17
N VAL A 138 -10.69 13.58 24.52
CA VAL A 138 -9.30 13.56 24.03
C VAL A 138 -8.59 12.29 24.47
N GLN A 139 -8.72 11.92 25.74
CA GLN A 139 -8.11 10.69 26.28
C GLN A 139 -8.67 9.42 25.61
N TYR A 140 -9.97 9.38 25.28
CA TYR A 140 -10.55 8.28 24.53
C TYR A 140 -10.03 8.18 23.09
N GLU A 141 -9.84 9.31 22.40
CA GLU A 141 -9.26 9.34 21.05
C GLU A 141 -7.79 8.91 21.08
N GLN A 142 -7.01 9.32 22.10
CA GLN A 142 -5.62 8.91 22.28
C GLN A 142 -5.48 7.44 22.70
N ALA A 143 -6.41 6.91 23.49
CA ALA A 143 -6.39 5.52 23.94
C ALA A 143 -6.55 4.50 22.80
N GLU A 144 -7.20 4.87 21.69
CA GLU A 144 -7.29 4.01 20.49
C GLU A 144 -5.92 3.67 19.90
N ASN A 145 -4.95 4.58 20.07
CA ASN A 145 -3.57 4.44 19.57
C ASN A 145 -2.57 4.09 20.68
N GLY A 146 -3.04 3.67 21.86
CA GLY A 146 -2.19 3.33 23.00
C GLY A 146 -1.53 4.54 23.69
N MET A 147 -1.93 5.77 23.37
CA MET A 147 -1.35 7.01 23.92
C MET A 147 -2.20 7.66 25.03
N GLY A 148 -3.36 7.09 25.36
CA GLY A 148 -4.26 7.63 26.38
C GLY A 148 -3.86 7.24 27.80
N GLU A 149 -4.01 8.17 28.74
CA GLU A 149 -3.72 7.96 30.16
C GLU A 149 -4.89 7.25 30.87
N THR A 150 -4.74 5.94 31.06
CA THR A 150 -5.79 5.09 31.64
C THR A 150 -6.18 5.48 33.07
N LYS A 151 -5.23 5.96 33.89
CA LYS A 151 -5.51 6.47 35.24
C LYS A 151 -6.41 7.71 35.20
N ARG A 152 -6.09 8.67 34.32
CA ARG A 152 -6.88 9.89 34.10
C ARG A 152 -8.28 9.56 33.61
N ILE A 153 -8.39 8.61 32.68
CA ILE A 153 -9.68 8.09 32.21
C ILE A 153 -10.50 7.53 33.38
N ALA A 154 -9.91 6.64 34.18
CA ALA A 154 -10.59 5.99 35.30
C ALA A 154 -11.06 7.01 36.35
N LEU A 155 -10.24 8.02 36.69
CA LEU A 155 -10.61 9.08 37.62
C LEU A 155 -11.82 9.88 37.09
N ILE A 156 -11.75 10.39 35.86
CA ILE A 156 -12.84 11.21 35.30
C ILE A 156 -14.12 10.38 35.15
N GLU A 157 -14.02 9.12 34.68
CA GLU A 157 -15.17 8.21 34.62
C GLU A 157 -15.79 7.99 36.00
N GLY A 158 -14.97 7.81 37.04
CA GLY A 158 -15.43 7.69 38.44
C GLY A 158 -16.23 8.90 38.88
N ILE A 159 -15.63 10.10 38.77
CA ILE A 159 -16.24 11.38 39.15
C ILE A 159 -17.58 11.59 38.42
N LEU A 160 -17.59 11.43 37.09
CA LEU A 160 -18.79 11.64 36.29
C LEU A 160 -19.90 10.63 36.60
N ASN A 161 -19.55 9.37 36.89
CA ASN A 161 -20.52 8.35 37.27
C ASN A 161 -21.11 8.55 38.65
N ASP A 162 -20.32 9.05 39.59
CA ASP A 162 -20.80 9.36 40.93
C ASP A 162 -21.73 10.56 40.90
N PHE A 163 -21.39 11.59 40.13
CA PHE A 163 -22.30 12.74 39.92
C PHE A 163 -23.57 12.35 39.17
N LEU A 164 -23.53 11.39 38.24
CA LEU A 164 -24.74 10.92 37.55
C LEU A 164 -25.76 10.30 38.53
N LYS A 165 -25.29 9.67 39.61
CA LYS A 165 -26.12 9.01 40.64
C LYS A 165 -26.60 9.97 41.71
N ARG A 166 -25.93 11.11 41.90
CA ARG A 166 -26.31 12.14 42.85
C ARG A 166 -27.58 12.87 42.39
N ASP A 167 -28.43 13.24 43.34
CA ASP A 167 -29.66 13.99 43.07
C ASP A 167 -29.48 15.50 43.24
N ASP A 168 -28.42 15.93 43.96
CA ASP A 168 -28.04 17.32 44.18
C ASP A 168 -27.18 17.91 43.04
N VAL A 169 -26.80 17.09 42.05
CA VAL A 169 -25.99 17.50 40.89
C VAL A 169 -26.75 17.23 39.60
N PHE A 170 -26.89 18.27 38.76
CA PHE A 170 -27.45 18.12 37.43
C PHE A 170 -26.39 17.68 36.42
N ILE A 171 -26.67 16.57 35.72
CA ILE A 171 -25.90 16.13 34.56
C ILE A 171 -26.88 15.83 33.42
N GLY A 172 -26.69 16.45 32.26
CA GLY A 172 -27.55 16.30 31.09
C GLY A 172 -27.67 14.85 30.62
N ALA A 173 -26.64 14.03 30.82
CA ALA A 173 -26.63 12.61 30.49
C ALA A 173 -27.74 11.82 31.22
N LYS A 174 -28.19 12.25 32.41
CA LYS A 174 -29.29 11.63 33.19
C LYS A 174 -30.61 11.66 32.41
N LEU A 175 -30.83 12.71 31.62
CA LEU A 175 -32.02 12.90 30.78
C LEU A 175 -31.99 12.12 29.47
N ARG A 176 -30.86 11.48 29.14
CA ARG A 176 -30.62 10.66 27.94
C ARG A 176 -31.04 11.36 26.64
N ARG A 177 -32.24 11.11 26.14
CA ARG A 177 -32.77 11.68 24.90
C ARG A 177 -33.03 13.19 25.00
N LYS A 178 -33.30 13.67 26.21
CA LYS A 178 -33.55 15.08 26.52
C LYS A 178 -32.30 15.76 27.08
N ASP A 179 -31.12 15.19 26.84
CA ASP A 179 -29.85 15.83 27.19
C ASP A 179 -29.77 17.23 26.52
N PRO A 180 -29.57 18.31 27.30
CA PRO A 180 -29.52 19.67 26.77
C PRO A 180 -28.50 19.86 25.65
N ALA A 181 -27.36 19.15 25.69
CA ALA A 181 -26.34 19.23 24.64
C ALA A 181 -26.86 18.68 23.30
N LEU A 182 -27.66 17.61 23.35
CA LEU A 182 -28.27 17.02 22.16
C LEU A 182 -29.42 17.88 21.63
N ILE A 183 -30.23 18.47 22.52
CA ILE A 183 -31.32 19.38 22.17
C ILE A 183 -30.76 20.65 21.50
N ASN A 184 -29.69 21.23 22.03
CA ASN A 184 -29.08 22.43 21.46
C ASN A 184 -28.63 22.21 20.02
N ILE A 185 -28.07 21.03 19.71
CA ILE A 185 -27.71 20.67 18.32
C ILE A 185 -28.94 20.62 17.41
N ILE A 186 -30.07 20.11 17.91
CA ILE A 186 -31.32 20.06 17.15
C ILE A 186 -31.87 21.47 16.91
N ASN A 187 -31.88 22.32 17.94
CA ASN A 187 -32.33 23.70 17.83
C ASN A 187 -31.45 24.48 16.83
N GLU A 188 -30.15 24.24 16.85
CA GLU A 188 -29.20 24.84 15.93
C GLU A 188 -29.47 24.42 14.47
N ILE A 189 -29.78 23.14 14.23
CA ILE A 189 -30.19 22.66 12.91
C ILE A 189 -31.44 23.40 12.40
N HIS A 190 -32.46 23.57 13.25
CA HIS A 190 -33.67 24.31 12.87
C HIS A 190 -33.39 25.80 12.61
N ARG A 191 -32.53 26.43 13.43
CA ARG A 191 -32.11 27.82 13.25
C ARG A 191 -31.41 28.03 11.91
N ILE A 192 -30.45 27.17 11.58
CA ILE A 192 -29.73 27.21 10.30
C ILE A 192 -30.67 26.94 9.12
N GLU A 193 -31.67 26.07 9.28
CA GLU A 193 -32.66 25.84 8.21
C GLU A 193 -33.50 27.09 7.91
N GLN A 194 -33.78 27.89 8.95
CA GLN A 194 -34.52 29.15 8.83
C GLN A 194 -33.66 30.29 8.27
N ASP A 195 -32.33 30.18 8.30
CA ASP A 195 -31.41 31.20 7.80
C ASP A 195 -31.59 31.43 6.28
N PRO A 196 -31.93 32.66 5.84
CA PRO A 196 -32.14 32.96 4.43
C PRO A 196 -30.84 33.13 3.63
N VAL A 197 -29.69 33.27 4.29
CA VAL A 197 -28.40 33.59 3.65
C VAL A 197 -27.71 32.33 3.13
N LEU A 198 -27.78 31.24 3.88
CA LEU A 198 -27.03 30.02 3.57
C LEU A 198 -27.66 29.22 2.43
N SER A 199 -26.83 28.85 1.45
CA SER A 199 -27.23 27.94 0.38
C SER A 199 -27.49 26.53 0.92
N TRP A 200 -28.22 25.70 0.15
CA TRP A 200 -28.48 24.32 0.54
C TRP A 200 -27.19 23.52 0.82
N ASP A 201 -26.16 23.67 -0.02
CA ASP A 201 -24.89 22.96 0.14
C ASP A 201 -24.15 23.39 1.41
N GLU A 202 -24.14 24.69 1.74
CA GLU A 202 -23.55 25.22 2.97
C GLU A 202 -24.28 24.71 4.20
N ARG A 203 -25.62 24.70 4.20
CA ARG A 203 -26.43 24.16 5.29
C ARG A 203 -26.17 22.67 5.51
N GLN A 204 -26.04 21.88 4.43
CA GLN A 204 -25.69 20.46 4.56
C GLN A 204 -24.29 20.25 5.16
N LYS A 205 -23.30 21.09 4.85
CA LYS A 205 -21.97 21.04 5.48
C LYS A 205 -22.06 21.34 6.98
N VAL A 206 -22.81 22.36 7.37
CA VAL A 206 -23.01 22.69 8.79
C VAL A 206 -23.75 21.56 9.51
N PHE A 207 -24.80 21.00 8.90
CA PHE A 207 -25.51 19.83 9.46
C PHE A 207 -24.62 18.61 9.61
N ALA A 208 -23.68 18.37 8.69
CA ALA A 208 -22.72 17.29 8.79
C ALA A 208 -21.76 17.49 9.97
N SER A 209 -21.24 18.72 10.15
CA SER A 209 -20.40 19.09 11.29
C SER A 209 -21.14 18.91 12.62
N LEU A 210 -22.38 19.43 12.73
CA LEU A 210 -23.22 19.28 13.91
C LEU A 210 -23.53 17.80 14.25
N LYS A 211 -23.74 16.96 13.23
CA LYS A 211 -23.91 15.51 13.43
C LYS A 211 -22.64 14.83 13.91
N GLN A 212 -21.47 15.27 13.46
CA GLN A 212 -20.17 14.76 13.94
C GLN A 212 -19.95 15.14 15.41
N VAL A 213 -20.22 16.39 15.78
CA VAL A 213 -20.20 16.86 17.18
C VAL A 213 -21.14 16.00 18.04
N ARG A 214 -22.37 15.77 17.58
CA ARG A 214 -23.33 14.92 18.28
C ARG A 214 -22.83 13.49 18.48
N ARG A 215 -22.19 12.89 17.47
CA ARG A 215 -21.59 11.56 17.59
C ARG A 215 -20.49 11.53 18.66
N LYS A 216 -19.63 12.56 18.71
CA LYS A 216 -18.59 12.68 19.74
C LYS A 216 -19.21 12.78 21.14
N ILE A 217 -20.27 13.57 21.33
CA ILE A 217 -21.00 13.66 22.61
C ILE A 217 -21.57 12.29 23.01
N LEU A 218 -22.30 11.64 22.11
CA LEU A 218 -22.92 10.35 22.40
C LEU A 218 -21.89 9.27 22.73
N ARG A 219 -20.78 9.20 21.98
CA ARG A 219 -19.71 8.24 22.20
C ARG A 219 -19.05 8.46 23.56
N THR A 220 -18.71 9.71 23.87
CA THR A 220 -18.03 10.08 25.11
C THR A 220 -18.92 9.80 26.32
N LYS A 221 -20.17 10.30 26.32
CA LYS A 221 -21.12 10.08 27.42
C LYS A 221 -21.52 8.61 27.57
N SER A 222 -21.73 7.89 26.46
CA SER A 222 -22.08 6.46 26.50
C SER A 222 -20.95 5.62 27.10
N ARG A 223 -19.69 5.91 26.76
CA ARG A 223 -18.53 5.22 27.31
C ARG A 223 -18.33 5.58 28.78
N ALA A 224 -18.32 6.87 29.10
CA ALA A 224 -18.15 7.38 30.47
C ALA A 224 -19.16 6.75 31.44
N HIS A 225 -20.42 6.63 31.01
CA HIS A 225 -21.50 6.12 31.86
C HIS A 225 -21.88 4.65 31.63
N LYS A 226 -21.10 3.94 30.81
CA LYS A 226 -21.35 2.54 30.45
C LYS A 226 -22.79 2.29 29.98
N PHE A 227 -23.39 3.26 29.30
CA PHE A 227 -24.72 3.10 28.72
C PHE A 227 -24.66 2.09 27.58
N ASN A 228 -25.72 1.28 27.43
CA ASN A 228 -25.85 0.39 26.29
C ASN A 228 -25.91 1.22 24.98
N GLY A 229 -24.88 1.06 24.15
CA GLY A 229 -24.70 1.86 22.93
C GLY A 229 -25.88 1.80 21.97
N LEU A 230 -26.51 0.64 21.81
CA LEU A 230 -27.70 0.47 20.96
C LEU A 230 -28.91 1.24 21.52
N LEU A 231 -29.18 1.12 22.82
CA LEU A 231 -30.33 1.77 23.46
C LEU A 231 -30.15 3.29 23.63
N TYR A 232 -28.90 3.75 23.73
CA TYR A 232 -28.59 5.18 23.84
C TYR A 232 -28.55 5.87 22.47
N GLN A 233 -28.11 5.16 21.41
CA GLN A 233 -27.99 5.71 20.06
C GLN A 233 -29.25 5.55 19.19
N ALA A 234 -29.97 4.42 19.28
CA ALA A 234 -31.16 4.14 18.45
C ALA A 234 -32.29 5.17 18.60
N PRO A 235 -32.53 5.77 19.77
CA PRO A 235 -33.51 6.84 19.87
C PRO A 235 -33.11 8.13 19.18
N VAL A 236 -31.81 8.40 19.09
CA VAL A 236 -31.29 9.60 18.42
C VAL A 236 -31.42 9.46 16.91
N THR A 237 -31.24 8.25 16.36
CA THR A 237 -31.45 7.97 14.93
C THR A 237 -32.92 8.01 14.53
N LEU A 238 -33.85 7.61 15.41
CA LEU A 238 -35.29 7.82 15.20
C LEU A 238 -35.66 9.31 15.21
N TYR A 239 -35.04 10.09 16.08
CA TYR A 239 -35.25 11.55 16.12
C TYR A 239 -34.67 12.27 14.89
N ASP A 240 -33.61 11.74 14.27
CA ASP A 240 -33.08 12.24 12.99
C ASP A 240 -34.09 12.13 11.84
N ALA A 241 -34.88 11.06 11.81
CA ALA A 241 -35.93 10.93 10.81
C ALA A 241 -36.98 12.03 10.98
N LYS A 242 -37.34 12.34 12.23
CA LYS A 242 -38.25 13.44 12.56
C LYS A 242 -37.68 14.80 12.15
N VAL A 243 -36.44 15.12 12.55
CA VAL A 243 -35.78 16.40 12.19
C VAL A 243 -35.65 16.55 10.67
N LYS A 244 -35.36 15.48 9.93
CA LYS A 244 -35.34 15.52 8.46
C LYS A 244 -36.71 15.84 7.86
N LEU A 245 -37.77 15.24 8.39
CA LEU A 245 -39.13 15.53 7.95
C LEU A 245 -39.51 16.98 8.25
N ASP A 246 -39.12 17.50 9.42
CA ASP A 246 -39.40 18.88 9.81
C ASP A 246 -38.65 19.87 8.89
N VAL A 247 -37.36 19.62 8.61
CA VAL A 247 -36.56 20.40 7.65
C VAL A 247 -37.16 20.41 6.24
N ILE A 248 -37.61 19.26 5.73
CA ILE A 248 -38.27 19.16 4.42
C ILE A 248 -39.58 19.96 4.39
N LYS A 249 -40.35 19.95 5.49
CA LYS A 249 -41.57 20.77 5.60
C LYS A 249 -41.27 22.27 5.62
N THR A 250 -40.16 22.69 6.24
CA THR A 250 -39.78 24.11 6.34
C THR A 250 -39.37 24.70 4.99
N ARG A 251 -38.61 23.97 4.16
CA ARG A 251 -38.25 24.40 2.79
C ARG A 251 -38.38 23.26 1.78
N PRO A 252 -39.60 22.97 1.28
CA PRO A 252 -39.84 21.79 0.46
C PRO A 252 -39.16 21.86 -0.90
N ALA A 253 -39.23 22.99 -1.61
CA ALA A 253 -38.64 23.13 -2.94
C ALA A 253 -37.11 23.00 -2.92
N ASP A 254 -36.44 23.68 -1.98
CA ASP A 254 -34.98 23.65 -1.89
C ASP A 254 -34.45 22.31 -1.37
N ASN A 255 -35.13 21.68 -0.41
CA ASN A 255 -34.74 20.35 0.07
C ASN A 255 -35.04 19.23 -0.94
N ILE A 256 -36.12 19.31 -1.72
CA ILE A 256 -36.40 18.35 -2.80
C ILE A 256 -35.41 18.55 -3.96
N PHE A 257 -35.12 19.79 -4.35
CA PHE A 257 -34.10 20.09 -5.35
C PHE A 257 -32.71 19.65 -4.89
N GLY A 258 -32.39 19.85 -3.61
CA GLY A 258 -31.17 19.37 -2.97
C GLY A 258 -31.08 17.84 -2.89
N ILE A 259 -32.18 17.13 -2.62
CA ILE A 259 -32.24 15.65 -2.70
C ILE A 259 -32.04 15.18 -4.14
N PHE A 260 -32.69 15.82 -5.12
CA PHE A 260 -32.50 15.52 -6.53
C PHE A 260 -31.05 15.74 -6.93
N LYS A 261 -30.48 16.91 -6.63
CA LYS A 261 -29.05 17.22 -6.79
C LYS A 261 -28.19 16.14 -6.12
N LYS A 262 -28.43 15.77 -4.87
CA LYS A 262 -27.64 14.75 -4.17
C LYS A 262 -27.67 13.37 -4.84
N HIS A 263 -28.78 12.97 -5.47
CA HIS A 263 -28.95 11.63 -6.03
C HIS A 263 -28.68 11.53 -7.54
N THR A 264 -28.71 12.64 -8.29
CA THR A 264 -28.43 12.67 -9.73
C THR A 264 -27.23 13.56 -10.07
N TRP A 265 -27.40 14.89 -10.09
CA TRP A 265 -26.38 15.83 -10.59
C TRP A 265 -25.15 15.94 -9.70
N GLY A 266 -25.36 16.02 -8.40
CA GLY A 266 -24.35 16.03 -7.35
C GLY A 266 -23.60 14.72 -7.20
N ARG A 267 -24.13 13.56 -7.64
CA ARG A 267 -23.32 12.33 -7.78
C ARG A 267 -22.42 12.37 -9.00
N LEU A 268 -22.83 13.02 -10.08
CA LEU A 268 -21.98 13.24 -11.26
C LEU A 268 -20.89 14.28 -10.97
N VAL A 269 -21.22 15.37 -10.27
CA VAL A 269 -20.26 16.40 -9.83
C VAL A 269 -19.41 15.90 -8.67
N TRP A 270 -19.95 15.13 -7.71
CA TRP A 270 -19.17 14.43 -6.69
C TRP A 270 -18.31 13.35 -7.31
N PHE A 271 -18.77 12.59 -8.31
CA PHE A 271 -17.91 11.65 -9.03
C PHE A 271 -16.81 12.41 -9.74
N GLY A 272 -17.11 13.50 -10.45
CA GLY A 272 -16.11 14.35 -11.08
C GLY A 272 -15.12 14.95 -10.09
N ASN A 273 -15.58 15.48 -8.96
CA ASN A 273 -14.76 16.11 -7.92
C ASN A 273 -14.08 15.08 -7.00
N THR A 274 -14.65 13.92 -6.75
CA THR A 274 -14.02 12.81 -6.00
C THR A 274 -13.00 12.10 -6.88
N VAL A 275 -13.29 11.95 -8.17
CA VAL A 275 -12.29 11.56 -9.16
C VAL A 275 -11.21 12.63 -9.25
N LYS A 276 -11.51 13.94 -9.12
CA LYS A 276 -10.49 15.01 -9.15
C LYS A 276 -9.67 15.13 -7.84
N ASP A 277 -10.33 15.06 -6.68
CA ASP A 277 -9.78 15.30 -5.35
C ASP A 277 -9.17 14.01 -4.76
N ASN A 278 -9.82 12.86 -4.99
CA ASN A 278 -9.23 11.54 -4.79
C ASN A 278 -8.63 10.98 -6.07
N LEU A 279 -8.41 11.78 -7.13
CA LEU A 279 -7.46 11.37 -8.17
C LEU A 279 -6.15 11.14 -7.46
N GLY A 280 -5.70 12.08 -6.63
CA GLY A 280 -4.48 11.95 -5.83
C GLY A 280 -4.47 10.72 -4.92
N PHE A 281 -5.57 10.42 -4.21
CA PHE A 281 -5.62 9.31 -3.24
C PHE A 281 -5.94 7.94 -3.86
N SER A 282 -6.71 7.89 -4.95
CA SER A 282 -7.03 6.67 -5.71
C SER A 282 -5.92 6.35 -6.70
N VAL A 283 -5.26 7.36 -7.26
CA VAL A 283 -3.95 7.22 -7.90
C VAL A 283 -2.95 6.82 -6.83
N ALA A 284 -2.93 7.42 -5.64
CA ALA A 284 -2.05 6.95 -4.57
C ALA A 284 -2.40 5.54 -4.09
N MET A 285 -3.63 5.04 -4.02
CA MET A 285 -3.90 3.63 -3.65
C MET A 285 -3.82 2.65 -4.83
N ALA A 286 -4.01 3.09 -6.07
CA ALA A 286 -3.71 2.30 -7.26
C ALA A 286 -2.21 2.30 -7.60
N ILE A 287 -1.45 3.26 -7.06
CA ILE A 287 0.00 3.32 -7.00
C ILE A 287 0.42 2.56 -5.73
N TYR A 288 0.30 3.11 -4.52
CA TYR A 288 0.59 2.47 -3.21
C TYR A 288 -0.02 1.10 -2.95
N GLY A 289 -1.22 0.72 -3.41
CA GLY A 289 -1.78 -0.60 -3.15
C GLY A 289 -0.97 -1.72 -3.83
N PRO A 290 -0.78 -1.64 -5.16
CA PRO A 290 0.22 -2.42 -5.87
C PRO A 290 1.63 -2.15 -5.35
N PHE A 291 2.07 -0.90 -5.14
CA PHE A 291 3.41 -0.56 -4.66
C PHE A 291 3.72 -1.10 -3.25
N THR A 292 2.78 -1.26 -2.31
CA THR A 292 3.06 -1.79 -0.95
C THR A 292 3.12 -3.30 -1.00
N PHE A 293 2.26 -3.95 -1.79
CA PHE A 293 2.37 -5.37 -2.10
C PHE A 293 3.65 -5.66 -2.92
N TYR A 294 4.06 -4.74 -3.79
CA TYR A 294 5.21 -4.85 -4.70
C TYR A 294 6.53 -4.46 -4.03
N PHE A 295 6.57 -3.47 -3.12
CA PHE A 295 7.73 -3.15 -2.28
C PHE A 295 8.01 -4.25 -1.24
N ILE A 296 6.97 -4.96 -0.79
CA ILE A 296 7.13 -6.11 0.11
C ILE A 296 7.51 -7.39 -0.67
N SER A 297 7.24 -7.49 -1.98
CA SER A 297 7.40 -8.77 -2.71
C SER A 297 8.28 -8.78 -3.99
N GLN A 298 8.69 -7.65 -4.59
CA GLN A 298 9.52 -7.64 -5.82
C GLN A 298 10.48 -6.43 -5.96
N PRO A 299 11.60 -6.57 -6.72
CA PRO A 299 12.52 -5.46 -7.00
C PRO A 299 11.92 -4.45 -8.00
N MET A 300 12.25 -3.17 -7.80
CA MET A 300 11.53 -1.97 -8.27
C MET A 300 11.52 -1.71 -9.79
N ASN A 301 10.35 -1.28 -10.33
CA ASN A 301 10.16 -0.81 -11.72
C ASN A 301 10.59 0.68 -11.94
N PRO A 302 11.35 1.02 -13.00
CA PRO A 302 11.87 2.38 -13.27
C PRO A 302 10.82 3.47 -13.57
N HIS A 303 9.63 3.12 -14.05
CA HIS A 303 8.59 4.10 -14.35
C HIS A 303 8.02 4.76 -13.08
N ALA A 304 8.06 4.02 -11.96
CA ALA A 304 7.75 4.55 -10.63
C ALA A 304 8.83 5.53 -10.14
N MET A 305 10.11 5.23 -10.37
CA MET A 305 11.23 6.14 -10.04
C MET A 305 11.22 7.43 -10.85
N TRP A 306 10.82 7.38 -12.12
CA TRP A 306 10.71 8.59 -12.95
C TRP A 306 9.56 9.51 -12.53
N ALA A 307 8.42 8.92 -12.11
CA ALA A 307 7.28 9.68 -11.57
C ALA A 307 7.60 10.27 -10.18
N VAL A 308 8.26 9.51 -9.31
CA VAL A 308 8.76 9.97 -8.01
C VAL A 308 9.85 11.04 -8.19
N GLY A 309 10.73 10.88 -9.18
CA GLY A 309 11.76 11.86 -9.55
C GLY A 309 11.16 13.19 -10.01
N LYS A 310 10.10 13.16 -10.84
CA LYS A 310 9.42 14.40 -11.27
C LYS A 310 8.62 15.08 -10.17
N VAL A 311 7.98 14.33 -9.27
CA VAL A 311 7.24 14.90 -8.14
C VAL A 311 8.20 15.43 -7.06
N ARG A 312 9.32 14.73 -6.82
CA ARG A 312 10.40 15.19 -5.94
C ARG A 312 11.11 16.41 -6.52
N SER A 313 11.41 16.44 -7.82
CA SER A 313 11.97 17.64 -8.47
C SER A 313 10.97 18.79 -8.47
N ALA A 314 9.67 18.56 -8.70
CA ALA A 314 8.67 19.62 -8.58
C ALA A 314 8.47 20.11 -7.14
N TYR A 315 8.66 19.24 -6.13
CA TYR A 315 8.62 19.61 -4.72
C TYR A 315 9.89 20.35 -4.28
N ILE A 316 11.06 19.92 -4.76
CA ILE A 316 12.36 20.57 -4.54
C ILE A 316 12.40 21.90 -5.28
N ASP A 317 11.94 22.01 -6.52
CA ASP A 317 11.88 23.29 -7.26
C ASP A 317 10.90 24.29 -6.61
N VAL A 318 9.84 23.80 -5.95
CA VAL A 318 8.91 24.63 -5.17
C VAL A 318 9.52 25.01 -3.81
N ILE A 319 10.28 24.13 -3.17
CA ILE A 319 10.99 24.43 -1.92
C ILE A 319 12.17 25.38 -2.18
N ASP A 320 13.02 25.10 -3.16
CA ASP A 320 14.16 25.93 -3.57
C ASP A 320 13.70 27.30 -4.11
N GLY A 321 12.50 27.36 -4.70
CA GLY A 321 11.83 28.63 -5.05
C GLY A 321 11.23 29.39 -3.86
N ILE A 322 11.11 28.75 -2.69
CA ILE A 322 10.64 29.33 -1.42
C ILE A 322 11.81 29.61 -0.46
N THR A 323 12.92 28.87 -0.55
CA THR A 323 14.06 28.92 0.38
C THR A 323 15.29 29.62 -0.19
N ALA A 324 15.12 30.49 -1.18
CA ALA A 324 16.19 31.38 -1.62
C ALA A 324 16.37 32.56 -0.63
N GLU A 325 16.89 32.26 0.55
CA GLU A 325 17.70 33.16 1.38
C GLU A 325 18.54 32.31 2.37
N GLU A 326 19.77 32.76 2.59
CA GLU A 326 20.96 32.09 3.12
C GLU A 326 20.77 31.36 4.47
N ASP A 327 21.42 30.19 4.69
CA ASP A 327 22.50 30.07 5.70
C ASP A 327 23.04 28.65 5.99
N GLU A 328 24.29 28.65 6.47
CA GLU A 328 25.32 27.62 6.60
C GLU A 328 25.06 26.41 7.56
N GLU A 329 23.85 26.12 8.04
CA GLU A 329 23.64 25.08 9.07
C GLU A 329 23.59 23.62 8.57
N ALA A 330 23.63 23.38 7.26
CA ALA A 330 23.54 22.03 6.69
C ALA A 330 24.79 21.15 6.91
N MET A 331 25.92 21.72 7.39
CA MET A 331 27.18 20.98 7.53
C MET A 331 27.36 20.21 8.86
N VAL A 332 26.51 20.41 9.87
CA VAL A 332 26.70 19.78 11.20
C VAL A 332 25.91 18.46 11.35
N ALA A 333 24.88 18.23 10.55
CA ALA A 333 24.06 17.01 10.63
C ALA A 333 24.74 15.74 10.07
N GLN A 334 25.84 15.87 9.31
CA GLN A 334 26.56 14.72 8.73
C GLN A 334 27.51 13.99 9.71
N ALA A 335 27.60 14.42 10.98
CA ALA A 335 28.55 13.85 11.93
C ALA A 335 27.97 12.81 12.92
N MET A 336 26.65 12.57 12.95
CA MET A 336 26.02 11.71 13.99
C MET A 336 25.46 10.37 13.53
N ASP A 337 25.61 9.98 12.26
CA ASP A 337 25.10 8.67 11.79
C ASP A 337 26.23 7.67 11.49
N LYS A 338 26.88 7.20 12.56
CA LYS A 338 27.76 6.03 12.53
C LYS A 338 27.20 4.94 13.45
N VAL A 339 26.17 4.25 12.99
CA VAL A 339 25.82 2.93 13.53
C VAL A 339 26.75 1.89 12.87
N SER A 340 27.50 1.15 13.68
CA SER A 340 28.42 0.11 13.22
C SER A 340 27.67 -1.18 12.90
N THR A 341 27.74 -1.64 11.64
CA THR A 341 27.08 -2.82 11.06
C THR A 341 27.55 -4.18 11.60
N LYS A 342 28.53 -4.24 12.51
CA LYS A 342 29.02 -5.52 13.07
C LYS A 342 28.06 -6.19 14.07
N GLN A 343 27.05 -5.49 14.57
CA GLN A 343 26.09 -6.05 15.54
C GLN A 343 24.81 -6.63 14.91
N ALA A 344 24.54 -6.39 13.63
CA ALA A 344 23.34 -6.93 12.95
C ALA A 344 23.56 -8.34 12.36
N GLY A 345 24.81 -8.79 12.22
CA GLY A 345 25.17 -10.03 11.50
C GLY A 345 25.34 -11.30 12.34
N ILE A 346 25.07 -11.29 13.64
CA ILE A 346 25.17 -12.52 14.47
C ILE A 346 23.86 -12.74 15.23
N LYS A 347 22.82 -13.19 14.52
CA LYS A 347 21.82 -14.06 15.17
C LYS A 347 22.23 -15.50 14.90
N LYS A 348 22.48 -16.25 15.98
CA LYS A 348 22.67 -17.70 15.94
C LYS A 348 21.57 -18.32 15.07
N ILE A 349 21.95 -19.24 14.19
CA ILE A 349 21.05 -20.12 13.44
C ILE A 349 19.98 -20.61 14.43
N PRO A 350 18.68 -20.34 14.21
CA PRO A 350 17.65 -20.85 15.10
C PRO A 350 17.70 -22.37 15.06
N ASP A 351 17.72 -23.02 16.22
CA ASP A 351 17.54 -24.48 16.28
C ASP A 351 16.23 -24.85 15.57
N ALA A 352 16.26 -25.95 14.81
CA ALA A 352 15.11 -26.43 14.05
C ALA A 352 13.90 -26.61 14.99
N GLY A 353 12.88 -25.76 14.82
CA GLY A 353 11.63 -25.82 15.60
C GLY A 353 11.15 -24.50 16.22
N VAL A 354 11.92 -23.40 16.12
CA VAL A 354 11.43 -22.09 16.57
C VAL A 354 10.46 -21.51 15.54
N GLN A 355 9.19 -21.42 15.91
CA GLN A 355 8.17 -20.76 15.09
C GLN A 355 8.37 -19.24 15.22
N GLU A 356 8.99 -18.61 14.23
CA GLU A 356 9.14 -17.15 14.18
C GLU A 356 7.80 -16.47 13.90
N ASP A 357 7.45 -15.49 14.74
CA ASP A 357 6.29 -14.62 14.51
C ASP A 357 6.49 -13.73 13.27
N TRP A 358 5.40 -13.36 12.60
CA TRP A 358 5.41 -12.65 11.32
C TRP A 358 6.17 -11.32 11.41
N ASP A 359 6.00 -10.57 12.50
CA ASP A 359 6.68 -9.28 12.71
C ASP A 359 8.20 -9.46 12.89
N SER A 360 8.62 -10.53 13.58
CA SER A 360 10.05 -10.88 13.71
C SER A 360 10.65 -11.28 12.37
N ARG A 361 9.92 -12.08 11.60
CA ARG A 361 10.33 -12.51 10.27
C ARG A 361 10.42 -11.32 9.31
N MET A 362 9.45 -10.41 9.36
CA MET A 362 9.44 -9.20 8.54
C MET A 362 10.55 -8.22 8.95
N SER A 363 10.84 -8.12 10.25
CA SER A 363 11.98 -7.34 10.76
C SER A 363 13.32 -7.93 10.31
N SER A 364 13.45 -9.26 10.29
CA SER A 364 14.63 -9.96 9.75
C SER A 364 14.75 -9.77 8.23
N PHE A 365 13.65 -9.78 7.48
CA PHE A 365 13.66 -9.43 6.05
C PHE A 365 14.09 -7.99 5.82
N LYS A 366 13.59 -7.05 6.64
CA LYS A 366 13.99 -5.65 6.58
C LYS A 366 15.47 -5.46 6.93
N ALA A 367 15.98 -6.18 7.93
CA ALA A 367 17.39 -6.16 8.29
C ALA A 367 18.28 -6.79 7.21
N MET A 368 17.84 -7.89 6.59
CA MET A 368 18.50 -8.50 5.44
C MET A 368 18.52 -7.52 4.25
N GLN A 369 17.40 -6.86 3.98
CA GLN A 369 17.30 -5.84 2.95
C GLN A 369 18.28 -4.70 3.24
N ILE A 370 18.31 -4.16 4.45
CA ILE A 370 19.25 -3.09 4.84
C ILE A 370 20.70 -3.55 4.70
N ALA A 371 21.06 -4.73 5.21
CA ALA A 371 22.43 -5.25 5.10
C ALA A 371 22.83 -5.54 3.64
N TYR A 372 21.89 -6.05 2.84
CA TYR A 372 22.06 -6.24 1.40
C TYR A 372 22.29 -4.90 0.70
N GLU A 373 21.46 -3.89 0.99
CA GLU A 373 21.54 -2.52 0.46
C GLU A 373 22.81 -1.77 0.91
N GLU A 374 23.24 -1.92 2.16
CA GLU A 374 24.45 -1.30 2.72
C GLU A 374 25.74 -1.95 2.18
N SER A 375 25.77 -3.28 2.05
CA SER A 375 26.89 -3.99 1.40
C SER A 375 27.00 -3.68 -0.09
N MET A 376 25.94 -3.10 -0.67
CA MET A 376 25.84 -2.65 -2.05
C MET A 376 25.82 -1.12 -2.12
N VAL A 377 26.94 -0.47 -1.79
CA VAL A 377 27.16 1.01 -1.83
C VAL A 377 26.24 1.75 -2.84
N PHE A 378 25.18 2.32 -2.26
CA PHE A 378 24.17 3.29 -2.71
C PHE A 378 23.82 3.42 -4.21
N ALA A 379 22.59 2.99 -4.52
CA ALA A 379 21.67 3.44 -5.58
C ALA A 379 22.06 3.23 -7.06
N ALA A 380 23.31 3.45 -7.47
CA ALA A 380 23.69 3.24 -8.87
C ALA A 380 23.87 1.74 -9.22
N ARG A 381 23.78 0.79 -8.27
CA ARG A 381 24.15 -0.64 -8.44
C ARG A 381 23.02 -1.67 -8.31
N MET A 382 21.87 -1.38 -7.71
CA MET A 382 20.73 -2.33 -7.74
C MET A 382 20.21 -2.55 -9.15
N GLY A 383 20.10 -1.47 -9.93
CA GLY A 383 19.86 -1.58 -11.37
C GLY A 383 20.91 -2.42 -12.09
N ARG A 384 22.16 -2.48 -11.63
CA ARG A 384 23.24 -3.27 -12.26
C ARG A 384 23.12 -4.78 -12.04
N ILE A 385 22.62 -5.23 -10.88
CA ILE A 385 22.35 -6.66 -10.66
C ILE A 385 21.11 -7.09 -11.44
N GLU A 386 20.03 -6.32 -11.38
CA GLU A 386 18.83 -6.56 -12.17
C GLU A 386 19.12 -6.53 -13.69
N GLN A 387 19.98 -5.62 -14.14
CA GLN A 387 20.50 -5.55 -15.50
C GLN A 387 21.31 -6.78 -15.87
N MET A 388 22.20 -7.23 -14.97
CA MET A 388 22.97 -8.45 -15.18
C MET A 388 22.03 -9.66 -15.29
N GLU A 389 21.11 -9.83 -14.36
CA GLU A 389 20.11 -10.91 -14.34
C GLU A 389 19.15 -10.85 -15.54
N ASN A 390 18.86 -9.67 -16.07
CA ASN A 390 18.03 -9.53 -17.26
C ASN A 390 18.82 -9.75 -18.55
N GLN A 391 20.05 -9.26 -18.67
CA GLN A 391 20.84 -9.31 -19.90
C GLN A 391 21.64 -10.61 -20.06
N PHE A 392 22.23 -11.15 -18.99
CA PHE A 392 22.96 -12.41 -19.04
C PHE A 392 22.03 -13.63 -19.09
N MET A 393 20.88 -13.55 -18.40
CA MET A 393 19.95 -14.67 -18.42
C MET A 393 19.11 -14.69 -19.69
N PHE A 394 19.00 -13.59 -20.44
CA PHE A 394 18.17 -13.57 -21.65
C PHE A 394 18.57 -14.65 -22.66
N PRO A 395 19.85 -14.75 -23.10
CA PRO A 395 20.26 -15.83 -24.02
C PRO A 395 20.05 -17.23 -23.42
N LEU A 396 20.23 -17.40 -22.11
CA LEU A 396 20.04 -18.68 -21.43
C LEU A 396 18.56 -19.09 -21.37
N THR A 397 17.67 -18.15 -21.06
CA THR A 397 16.22 -18.36 -21.08
C THR A 397 15.75 -18.67 -22.50
N ALA A 398 16.25 -17.96 -23.51
CA ALA A 398 15.98 -18.23 -24.91
C ALA A 398 16.47 -19.62 -25.34
N GLU A 399 17.69 -20.01 -24.93
CA GLU A 399 18.24 -21.34 -25.20
C GLU A 399 17.41 -22.43 -24.51
N SER A 400 17.05 -22.24 -23.24
CA SER A 400 16.23 -23.19 -22.49
C SER A 400 14.86 -23.40 -23.12
N ALA A 401 14.17 -22.31 -23.50
CA ALA A 401 12.90 -22.37 -24.21
C ALA A 401 13.02 -23.07 -25.57
N TRP A 402 14.07 -22.75 -26.33
CA TRP A 402 14.33 -23.36 -27.62
C TRP A 402 14.62 -24.86 -27.52
N GLU A 403 15.47 -25.28 -26.59
CA GLU A 403 15.80 -26.69 -26.38
C GLU A 403 14.58 -27.49 -25.90
N GLU A 404 13.68 -26.88 -25.12
CA GLU A 404 12.41 -27.51 -24.77
C GLU A 404 11.50 -27.68 -26.00
N MET A 405 11.43 -26.68 -26.88
CA MET A 405 10.75 -26.80 -28.18
C MET A 405 11.37 -27.88 -29.08
N GLU A 406 12.70 -28.04 -29.08
CA GLU A 406 13.38 -29.12 -29.81
C GLU A 406 13.02 -30.50 -29.27
N ARG A 407 12.97 -30.64 -27.94
CA ARG A 407 12.56 -31.89 -27.29
C ARG A 407 11.11 -32.22 -27.63
N TYR A 408 10.23 -31.22 -27.61
CA TYR A 408 8.84 -31.39 -28.01
C TYR A 408 8.70 -31.76 -29.49
N LEU A 409 9.38 -31.07 -30.41
CA LEU A 409 9.41 -31.41 -31.85
C LEU A 409 9.90 -32.84 -32.09
N LYS A 410 10.96 -33.25 -31.39
CA LYS A 410 11.46 -34.63 -31.46
C LYS A 410 10.40 -35.62 -30.96
N ALA A 411 9.72 -35.30 -29.86
CA ALA A 411 8.66 -36.15 -29.33
C ALA A 411 7.46 -36.25 -30.29
N LEU A 412 7.05 -35.15 -30.93
CA LEU A 412 6.00 -35.13 -31.95
C LEU A 412 6.36 -36.00 -33.16
N LYS A 413 7.57 -35.82 -33.71
CA LYS A 413 8.06 -36.60 -34.87
C LYS A 413 8.18 -38.08 -34.53
N ASN A 414 8.76 -38.41 -33.39
CA ASN A 414 8.81 -39.79 -32.90
C ASN A 414 7.41 -40.37 -32.76
N THR A 415 6.45 -39.60 -32.23
CA THR A 415 5.06 -40.06 -32.07
C THR A 415 4.44 -40.40 -33.43
N LEU A 416 4.62 -39.52 -34.43
CA LEU A 416 4.14 -39.72 -35.80
C LEU A 416 4.84 -40.90 -36.52
N GLU A 417 6.13 -41.12 -36.26
CA GLU A 417 6.92 -42.18 -36.90
C GLU A 417 6.68 -43.57 -36.28
N PHE A 418 6.61 -43.66 -34.95
CA PHE A 418 6.52 -44.93 -34.23
C PHE A 418 5.08 -45.44 -34.05
N ASN A 419 4.08 -44.56 -33.94
CA ASN A 419 2.68 -44.97 -33.79
C ASN A 419 1.99 -44.95 -35.15
N LYS A 420 1.82 -46.12 -35.76
CA LYS A 420 1.27 -46.24 -37.12
C LYS A 420 -0.26 -46.09 -37.19
N ASN A 421 -0.96 -46.36 -36.10
CA ASN A 421 -2.42 -46.40 -36.05
C ASN A 421 -3.01 -45.27 -35.17
N LEU A 422 -2.65 -44.02 -35.46
CA LEU A 422 -3.20 -42.85 -34.76
C LEU A 422 -4.51 -42.37 -35.40
N ASP A 423 -5.45 -41.86 -34.59
CA ASP A 423 -6.65 -41.15 -35.08
C ASP A 423 -6.27 -39.99 -36.01
N GLY A 424 -6.94 -39.88 -37.16
CA GLY A 424 -6.61 -38.87 -38.18
C GLY A 424 -6.69 -37.42 -37.69
N ARG A 425 -7.58 -37.11 -36.74
CA ARG A 425 -7.70 -35.78 -36.12
C ARG A 425 -6.49 -35.50 -35.23
N TYR A 426 -6.03 -36.52 -34.50
CA TYR A 426 -4.84 -36.40 -33.67
C TYR A 426 -3.57 -36.28 -34.51
N LYS A 427 -3.48 -37.02 -35.63
CA LYS A 427 -2.37 -36.86 -36.58
C LYS A 427 -2.30 -35.43 -37.14
N ALA A 428 -3.43 -34.86 -37.57
CA ALA A 428 -3.50 -33.48 -38.04
C ALA A 428 -3.13 -32.48 -36.94
N PHE A 429 -3.55 -32.74 -35.69
CA PHE A 429 -3.13 -31.94 -34.54
C PHE A 429 -1.61 -31.96 -34.32
N LEU A 430 -0.97 -33.13 -34.38
CA LEU A 430 0.49 -33.27 -34.24
C LEU A 430 1.25 -32.56 -35.37
N GLU A 431 0.76 -32.63 -36.61
CA GLU A 431 1.33 -31.92 -37.76
C GLU A 431 1.21 -30.39 -37.58
N ASN A 432 0.05 -29.90 -37.17
CA ASN A 432 -0.14 -28.48 -36.84
C ASN A 432 0.78 -28.01 -35.70
N GLU A 433 1.02 -28.86 -34.69
CA GLU A 433 1.93 -28.54 -33.59
C GLU A 433 3.38 -28.40 -34.03
N ILE A 434 3.82 -29.14 -35.06
CA ILE A 434 5.14 -28.95 -35.66
C ILE A 434 5.26 -27.54 -36.26
N GLU A 435 4.26 -27.11 -37.03
CA GLU A 435 4.23 -25.78 -37.64
C GLU A 435 4.18 -24.66 -36.59
N ARG A 436 3.31 -24.80 -35.60
CA ARG A 436 3.19 -23.85 -34.48
C ARG A 436 4.50 -23.72 -33.71
N THR A 437 5.19 -24.84 -33.49
CA THR A 437 6.48 -24.83 -32.81
C THR A 437 7.56 -24.15 -33.62
N HIS A 438 7.58 -24.34 -34.94
CA HIS A 438 8.48 -23.58 -35.81
C HIS A 438 8.17 -22.08 -35.82
N ALA A 439 6.91 -21.67 -35.76
CA ALA A 439 6.54 -20.27 -35.62
C ALA A 439 7.06 -19.65 -34.31
N HIS A 440 6.93 -20.35 -33.18
CA HIS A 440 7.50 -19.91 -31.90
C HIS A 440 9.03 -19.93 -31.87
N GLN A 441 9.68 -20.86 -32.59
CA GLN A 441 11.13 -20.83 -32.80
C GLN A 441 11.58 -19.58 -33.56
N VAL A 442 10.88 -19.22 -34.64
CA VAL A 442 11.17 -17.96 -35.37
C VAL A 442 10.98 -16.75 -34.45
N TYR A 443 9.99 -16.77 -33.57
CA TYR A 443 9.80 -15.73 -32.56
C TYR A 443 11.01 -15.58 -31.63
N ILE A 444 11.45 -16.66 -30.99
CA ILE A 444 12.63 -16.66 -30.10
C ILE A 444 13.87 -16.17 -30.85
N TRP A 445 14.08 -16.65 -32.08
CA TRP A 445 15.22 -16.24 -32.91
C TRP A 445 15.20 -14.73 -33.21
N ARG A 446 14.05 -14.16 -33.60
CA ARG A 446 13.92 -12.71 -33.83
C ARG A 446 14.22 -11.90 -32.58
N LYS A 447 13.70 -12.34 -31.42
CA LYS A 447 13.91 -11.65 -30.14
C LYS A 447 15.36 -11.73 -29.68
N THR A 448 16.03 -12.85 -29.93
CA THR A 448 17.46 -13.01 -29.62
C THR A 448 18.32 -12.13 -30.54
N ALA A 449 17.99 -12.04 -31.83
CA ALA A 449 18.65 -11.10 -32.75
C ALA A 449 18.46 -9.64 -32.31
N GLN A 450 17.22 -9.27 -31.96
CA GLN A 450 16.87 -7.94 -31.48
C GLN A 450 17.62 -7.59 -30.18
N PHE A 451 17.71 -8.54 -29.25
CA PHE A 451 18.48 -8.38 -28.01
C PHE A 451 19.94 -8.00 -28.30
N PHE A 452 20.62 -8.69 -29.23
CA PHE A 452 21.99 -8.34 -29.60
C PHE A 452 22.10 -6.98 -30.31
N ASN A 453 21.11 -6.60 -31.12
CA ASN A 453 21.04 -5.26 -31.73
C ASN A 453 20.92 -4.15 -30.68
N ASP A 454 20.07 -4.36 -29.68
CA ASP A 454 19.78 -3.37 -28.64
C ASP A 454 20.91 -3.26 -27.61
N HIS A 455 21.66 -4.35 -27.44
CA HIS A 455 22.77 -4.48 -26.49
C HIS A 455 24.12 -4.64 -27.24
N PRO A 456 24.53 -3.67 -28.09
CA PRO A 456 25.71 -3.82 -28.92
C PRO A 456 26.98 -3.98 -28.10
N TYR A 457 27.04 -3.46 -26.86
CA TYR A 457 28.16 -3.64 -25.93
C TYR A 457 28.40 -5.09 -25.50
N ILE A 458 27.39 -5.95 -25.59
CA ILE A 458 27.57 -7.39 -25.41
C ILE A 458 28.38 -7.96 -26.58
N MET A 459 28.21 -7.40 -27.80
CA MET A 459 28.96 -7.78 -29.00
C MET A 459 30.28 -7.02 -29.19
N VAL A 460 30.41 -5.81 -28.64
CA VAL A 460 31.56 -4.92 -28.82
C VAL A 460 32.58 -5.23 -27.72
N ASP A 461 33.35 -6.27 -27.98
CA ASP A 461 34.65 -6.50 -27.34
C ASP A 461 35.73 -5.82 -28.21
N GLN A 462 35.63 -4.50 -28.39
CA GLN A 462 36.52 -3.77 -29.31
C GLN A 462 37.97 -3.68 -28.82
N ASP A 463 38.18 -3.82 -27.50
CA ASP A 463 39.48 -3.61 -26.84
C ASP A 463 39.87 -4.77 -25.89
N ASP A 464 39.31 -5.98 -26.07
CA ASP A 464 39.55 -7.16 -25.20
C ASP A 464 39.23 -6.85 -23.71
N GLU A 465 38.28 -5.93 -23.47
CA GLU A 465 37.91 -5.39 -22.16
C GLU A 465 37.05 -6.36 -21.33
N GLN A 466 36.37 -7.31 -21.99
CA GLN A 466 35.79 -8.44 -21.28
C GLN A 466 36.89 -9.45 -20.97
N PRO A 467 37.06 -9.91 -19.72
CA PRO A 467 38.15 -10.82 -19.35
C PRO A 467 37.97 -12.22 -19.96
N GLY A 468 38.22 -12.34 -21.27
CA GLY A 468 38.58 -13.49 -22.10
C GLY A 468 37.83 -14.82 -22.04
N LYS A 469 36.95 -15.07 -21.06
CA LYS A 469 36.41 -16.41 -20.76
C LYS A 469 35.06 -16.38 -20.05
N ASP A 470 34.21 -15.40 -20.30
CA ASP A 470 32.85 -15.51 -19.76
C ASP A 470 32.07 -16.57 -20.58
N TYR A 471 31.93 -17.75 -19.99
CA TYR A 471 31.23 -18.89 -20.58
C TYR A 471 29.77 -18.54 -20.95
N TYR A 472 29.11 -17.68 -20.17
CA TYR A 472 27.68 -17.41 -20.33
C TYR A 472 27.40 -16.51 -21.54
N VAL A 473 28.19 -15.46 -21.73
CA VAL A 473 28.07 -14.56 -22.90
C VAL A 473 28.47 -15.29 -24.18
N GLY A 474 29.58 -16.04 -24.14
CA GLY A 474 30.08 -16.78 -25.29
C GLY A 474 29.11 -17.85 -25.79
N ARG A 475 28.41 -18.51 -24.87
CA ARG A 475 27.39 -19.50 -25.19
C ARG A 475 26.20 -18.88 -25.94
N GLY A 476 25.79 -17.66 -25.59
CA GLY A 476 24.73 -16.94 -26.28
C GLY A 476 24.99 -16.74 -27.78
N PHE A 477 26.24 -16.41 -28.17
CA PHE A 477 26.62 -16.28 -29.58
C PHE A 477 26.59 -17.61 -30.32
N VAL A 478 27.14 -18.67 -29.71
CA VAL A 478 27.12 -20.03 -30.27
C VAL A 478 25.67 -20.52 -30.47
N PHE A 479 24.79 -20.21 -29.52
CA PHE A 479 23.38 -20.55 -29.62
C PHE A 479 22.66 -19.79 -30.74
N MET A 480 22.91 -18.48 -30.87
CA MET A 480 22.33 -17.67 -31.95
C MET A 480 22.77 -18.12 -33.35
N GLU A 481 24.04 -18.50 -33.50
CA GLU A 481 24.56 -19.12 -34.72
C GLU A 481 23.82 -20.44 -35.02
N LYS A 482 23.66 -21.31 -34.02
CA LYS A 482 22.93 -22.60 -34.14
C LYS A 482 21.48 -22.39 -34.60
N MET A 483 20.75 -21.43 -34.00
CA MET A 483 19.36 -21.14 -34.39
C MET A 483 19.28 -20.64 -35.84
N THR A 484 20.14 -19.70 -36.20
CA THR A 484 20.14 -19.08 -37.54
C THR A 484 20.42 -20.11 -38.62
N ASN A 485 21.46 -20.92 -38.44
CA ASN A 485 21.81 -22.01 -39.37
C ASN A 485 20.69 -23.03 -39.54
N LYS A 486 19.92 -23.32 -38.48
CA LYS A 486 18.78 -24.24 -38.58
C LYS A 486 17.63 -23.62 -39.37
N LEU A 487 17.22 -22.39 -39.02
CA LEU A 487 16.07 -21.73 -39.65
C LEU A 487 16.33 -21.40 -41.12
N GLU A 488 17.57 -21.07 -41.49
CA GLU A 488 17.99 -20.87 -42.87
C GLU A 488 17.89 -22.16 -43.69
N LYS A 489 18.38 -23.28 -43.17
CA LYS A 489 18.24 -24.60 -43.82
C LYS A 489 16.77 -24.98 -44.04
N MET A 490 15.89 -24.54 -43.16
CA MET A 490 14.45 -24.74 -43.26
C MET A 490 13.73 -23.68 -44.11
N LYS A 491 14.44 -22.66 -44.60
CA LYS A 491 13.89 -21.50 -45.33
C LYS A 491 12.80 -20.75 -44.57
N LEU A 492 12.87 -20.75 -43.23
CA LEU A 492 11.88 -20.13 -42.35
C LEU A 492 12.24 -18.70 -41.94
N ALA A 493 13.52 -18.31 -42.03
CA ALA A 493 13.99 -16.99 -41.68
C ALA A 493 15.17 -16.57 -42.56
N LYS A 494 15.33 -15.25 -42.76
CA LYS A 494 16.52 -14.67 -43.37
C LYS A 494 17.55 -14.36 -42.30
N THR A 495 18.82 -14.43 -42.63
CA THR A 495 19.94 -14.08 -41.76
C THR A 495 19.78 -12.66 -41.19
N PRO A 496 19.96 -12.44 -39.88
CA PRO A 496 19.85 -11.11 -39.28
C PRO A 496 21.10 -10.26 -39.57
N GLU A 497 20.98 -8.93 -39.52
CA GLU A 497 22.09 -8.01 -39.87
C GLU A 497 23.36 -8.22 -39.02
N VAL A 498 23.21 -8.60 -37.74
CA VAL A 498 24.35 -8.84 -36.82
C VAL A 498 24.99 -10.21 -36.96
N HIS A 499 24.52 -11.07 -37.87
CA HIS A 499 24.92 -12.47 -37.90
C HIS A 499 26.42 -12.68 -38.14
N GLU A 500 27.03 -11.93 -39.06
CA GLU A 500 28.46 -12.08 -39.37
C GLU A 500 29.34 -11.81 -38.14
N LYS A 501 28.97 -10.79 -37.33
CA LYS A 501 29.64 -10.50 -36.06
C LYS A 501 29.42 -11.61 -35.03
N VAL A 502 28.18 -12.10 -34.92
CA VAL A 502 27.81 -13.20 -34.03
C VAL A 502 28.57 -14.49 -34.39
N GLU A 503 28.71 -14.81 -35.68
CA GLU A 503 29.43 -15.98 -36.18
C GLU A 503 30.94 -15.87 -35.87
N GLY A 504 31.54 -14.70 -36.07
CA GLY A 504 32.93 -14.42 -35.69
C GLY A 504 33.17 -14.61 -34.19
N LEU A 505 32.28 -14.06 -33.35
CA LEU A 505 32.36 -14.21 -31.89
C LEU A 505 32.13 -15.66 -31.45
N ALA A 506 31.10 -16.33 -31.99
CA ALA A 506 30.84 -17.73 -31.71
C ALA A 506 32.05 -18.62 -32.06
N SER A 507 32.72 -18.34 -33.18
CA SER A 507 33.96 -19.00 -33.58
C SER A 507 35.12 -18.71 -32.61
N LYS A 508 35.29 -17.47 -32.13
CA LYS A 508 36.27 -17.10 -31.07
C LYS A 508 36.00 -17.92 -29.82
N PHE A 509 34.76 -17.96 -29.33
CA PHE A 509 34.38 -18.65 -28.10
C PHE A 509 34.50 -20.18 -28.19
N LYS A 510 34.11 -20.79 -29.32
CA LYS A 510 34.31 -22.23 -29.55
C LYS A 510 35.79 -22.63 -29.45
N LYS A 511 36.71 -21.78 -29.93
CA LYS A 511 38.16 -22.02 -29.84
C LYS A 511 38.71 -21.81 -28.43
N LEU A 512 38.15 -20.86 -27.68
CA LEU A 512 38.60 -20.53 -26.32
C LEU A 512 38.11 -21.52 -25.25
N LYS A 513 36.96 -22.18 -25.49
CA LYS A 513 36.38 -23.18 -24.59
C LYS A 513 37.32 -24.36 -24.38
N LYS A 514 37.52 -24.75 -23.13
CA LYS A 514 38.33 -25.91 -22.73
C LYS A 514 37.43 -27.00 -22.17
N ASP A 515 37.30 -28.12 -22.86
CA ASP A 515 36.52 -29.25 -22.35
C ASP A 515 37.26 -29.95 -21.20
N GLY A 516 36.52 -30.40 -20.18
CA GLY A 516 36.99 -31.27 -19.10
C GLY A 516 36.41 -32.68 -19.23
N GLU A 517 36.85 -33.60 -18.35
CA GLU A 517 36.34 -34.97 -18.28
C GLU A 517 34.93 -35.04 -17.68
N SER A 518 34.51 -34.00 -16.95
CA SER A 518 33.16 -33.85 -16.40
C SER A 518 32.59 -32.45 -16.64
N VAL A 519 31.28 -32.30 -16.39
CA VAL A 519 30.60 -31.00 -16.45
C VAL A 519 31.22 -30.01 -15.45
N MET A 520 31.46 -30.46 -14.21
CA MET A 520 32.06 -29.62 -13.16
C MET A 520 33.49 -29.21 -13.52
N GLU A 521 34.26 -30.12 -14.09
CA GLU A 521 35.61 -29.79 -14.54
C GLU A 521 35.59 -28.83 -15.73
N THR A 522 34.65 -28.99 -16.64
CA THR A 522 34.44 -28.03 -17.74
C THR A 522 34.05 -26.65 -17.18
N LEU A 523 33.17 -26.58 -16.17
CA LEU A 523 32.80 -25.33 -15.50
C LEU A 523 34.00 -24.69 -14.81
N ALA A 524 34.80 -25.46 -14.07
CA ALA A 524 36.02 -24.97 -13.42
C ALA A 524 37.06 -24.49 -14.46
N ARG A 525 37.24 -25.19 -15.58
CA ARG A 525 38.19 -24.77 -16.63
C ARG A 525 37.79 -23.48 -17.33
N ASN A 526 36.50 -23.14 -17.36
CA ASN A 526 35.97 -22.03 -18.15
C ASN A 526 35.34 -20.88 -17.35
N THR A 527 35.07 -21.02 -16.06
CA THR A 527 34.43 -19.97 -15.24
C THR A 527 35.31 -19.59 -14.06
N LYS A 528 35.23 -18.34 -13.58
CA LYS A 528 35.93 -17.95 -12.33
C LYS A 528 35.19 -18.42 -11.08
N LEU A 529 33.85 -18.39 -11.10
CA LEU A 529 32.99 -18.85 -9.99
C LEU A 529 33.30 -20.30 -9.58
N PHE A 530 33.35 -21.24 -10.54
CA PHE A 530 33.62 -22.65 -10.22
C PHE A 530 35.13 -22.95 -10.03
N ARG A 531 35.99 -21.93 -10.01
CA ARG A 531 37.41 -22.04 -9.61
C ARG A 531 37.68 -21.58 -8.18
N GLN A 532 36.71 -20.94 -7.55
CA GLN A 532 36.84 -20.46 -6.18
C GLN A 532 37.08 -21.64 -5.24
N ASN A 533 37.85 -21.40 -4.17
CA ASN A 533 38.05 -22.41 -3.13
C ASN A 533 36.73 -22.71 -2.40
N ASP A 534 35.92 -21.68 -2.20
CA ASP A 534 34.51 -21.77 -1.79
C ASP A 534 33.65 -21.10 -2.87
N ILE A 535 32.83 -21.90 -3.56
CA ILE A 535 31.92 -21.40 -4.63
C ILE A 535 30.81 -20.48 -4.10
N TYR A 536 30.67 -20.37 -2.77
CA TYR A 536 29.72 -19.49 -2.10
C TYR A 536 30.38 -18.21 -1.57
N ASP A 537 31.69 -18.02 -1.79
CA ASP A 537 32.39 -16.79 -1.42
C ASP A 537 31.88 -15.61 -2.26
N THR A 538 31.04 -14.81 -1.62
CA THR A 538 30.38 -13.66 -2.23
C THR A 538 31.38 -12.52 -2.48
N ASP A 539 32.39 -12.37 -1.63
CA ASP A 539 33.37 -11.29 -1.77
C ASP A 539 34.30 -11.58 -2.95
N GLU A 540 34.76 -12.84 -3.10
CA GLU A 540 35.55 -13.28 -4.25
C GLU A 540 34.74 -13.18 -5.56
N LEU A 541 33.42 -13.49 -5.53
CA LEU A 541 32.57 -13.35 -6.72
C LEU A 541 32.39 -11.88 -7.11
N ARG A 542 32.14 -11.00 -6.13
CA ARG A 542 31.93 -9.56 -6.35
C ARG A 542 33.19 -8.89 -6.89
N ASP A 543 34.37 -9.23 -6.36
CA ASP A 543 35.66 -8.76 -6.88
C ASP A 543 35.86 -9.19 -8.35
N ASN A 544 35.55 -10.46 -8.65
CA ASN A 544 35.66 -10.99 -10.01
C ASN A 544 34.73 -10.30 -11.03
N LEU A 545 33.55 -9.85 -10.60
CA LEU A 545 32.55 -9.17 -11.43
C LEU A 545 32.74 -7.65 -11.48
N GLN A 546 33.55 -7.07 -10.58
CA GLN A 546 33.72 -5.61 -10.46
C GLN A 546 34.10 -4.95 -11.78
N ARG A 547 35.10 -5.49 -12.49
CA ARG A 547 35.55 -4.93 -13.77
C ARG A 547 34.47 -4.99 -14.84
N HIS A 548 33.71 -6.08 -14.87
CA HIS A 548 32.60 -6.23 -15.80
C HIS A 548 31.51 -5.17 -15.51
N TRP A 549 31.23 -4.90 -14.24
CA TRP A 549 30.28 -3.86 -13.82
C TRP A 549 30.75 -2.44 -14.15
N GLU A 550 32.05 -2.17 -14.10
CA GLU A 550 32.62 -0.88 -14.51
C GLU A 550 32.43 -0.63 -16.01
N VAL A 551 32.68 -1.65 -16.85
CA VAL A 551 32.51 -1.55 -18.31
C VAL A 551 31.04 -1.32 -18.68
N LEU A 552 30.12 -2.11 -18.12
CA LEU A 552 28.67 -1.93 -18.35
C LEU A 552 28.21 -0.52 -17.94
N PHE A 553 28.67 -0.04 -16.78
CA PHE A 553 28.33 1.29 -16.28
C PHE A 553 28.85 2.41 -17.20
N LEU A 554 30.11 2.34 -17.63
CA LEU A 554 30.70 3.36 -18.51
C LEU A 554 30.05 3.41 -19.89
N GLN A 555 29.70 2.25 -20.45
CA GLN A 555 29.07 2.18 -21.78
C GLN A 555 27.58 2.56 -21.75
N GLN A 556 26.88 2.29 -20.64
CA GLN A 556 25.49 2.70 -20.46
C GLN A 556 25.36 4.18 -20.10
N ASN A 557 26.24 4.77 -19.29
CA ASN A 557 26.20 6.22 -19.00
C ASN A 557 26.40 7.11 -20.23
N LYS A 558 27.03 6.58 -21.29
CA LYS A 558 27.09 7.27 -22.60
C LYS A 558 25.72 7.36 -23.29
N LYS A 559 24.75 6.54 -22.88
CA LYS A 559 23.34 6.61 -23.29
C LYS A 559 22.52 7.18 -22.12
N GLN A 560 21.64 8.14 -22.37
CA GLN A 560 20.89 8.81 -21.29
C GLN A 560 20.13 7.80 -20.40
N GLU A 561 20.29 7.89 -19.07
CA GLU A 561 19.84 6.87 -18.09
C GLU A 561 18.38 6.40 -18.28
N ALA A 562 17.47 7.31 -18.64
CA ALA A 562 16.05 6.99 -18.85
C ALA A 562 15.80 6.01 -20.01
N SER A 563 16.60 6.07 -21.08
CA SER A 563 16.48 5.15 -22.22
C SER A 563 16.97 3.74 -21.88
N SER A 564 17.94 3.62 -20.97
CA SER A 564 18.46 2.34 -20.49
C SER A 564 17.40 1.57 -19.69
N PHE A 565 16.66 2.26 -18.83
CA PHE A 565 15.59 1.66 -18.04
C PHE A 565 14.41 1.16 -18.88
N ALA A 566 13.99 1.91 -19.90
CA ALA A 566 12.93 1.48 -20.81
C ALA A 566 13.34 0.23 -21.62
N LEU A 567 14.59 0.17 -22.07
CA LEU A 567 15.13 -1.00 -22.76
C LEU A 567 15.22 -2.24 -21.86
N GLN A 568 15.52 -2.05 -20.56
CA GLN A 568 15.54 -3.14 -19.59
C GLN A 568 14.15 -3.69 -19.31
N ALA A 569 13.15 -2.83 -19.14
CA ALA A 569 11.75 -3.24 -18.99
C ALA A 569 11.25 -4.01 -20.22
N TYR A 570 11.60 -3.53 -21.43
CA TYR A 570 11.33 -4.25 -22.68
C TYR A 570 11.99 -5.64 -22.69
N THR A 571 13.29 -5.71 -22.37
CA THR A 571 14.05 -6.97 -22.36
C THR A 571 13.50 -7.95 -21.33
N TRP A 572 13.14 -7.47 -20.14
CA TRP A 572 12.51 -8.25 -19.08
C TRP A 572 11.18 -8.84 -19.53
N SER A 573 10.32 -8.04 -20.14
CA SER A 573 9.05 -8.55 -20.64
C SER A 573 9.24 -9.59 -21.74
N VAL A 574 10.17 -9.34 -22.66
CA VAL A 574 10.47 -10.31 -23.72
C VAL A 574 10.98 -11.63 -23.12
N LYS A 575 11.87 -11.56 -22.13
CA LYS A 575 12.39 -12.71 -21.40
C LYS A 575 11.28 -13.49 -20.72
N ASN A 576 10.37 -12.82 -20.01
CA ASN A 576 9.28 -13.48 -19.28
C ASN A 576 8.37 -14.26 -20.21
N ALA A 577 7.98 -13.68 -21.33
CA ALA A 577 7.08 -14.40 -22.22
C ALA A 577 7.79 -15.52 -23.02
N ILE A 578 9.13 -15.46 -23.18
CA ILE A 578 9.93 -16.64 -23.59
C ILE A 578 9.95 -17.71 -22.49
N TRP A 579 10.06 -17.32 -21.22
CA TRP A 579 10.02 -18.25 -20.09
C TRP A 579 8.64 -18.93 -19.95
N ILE A 580 7.55 -18.19 -20.14
CA ILE A 580 6.20 -18.75 -20.18
C ILE A 580 6.07 -19.74 -21.35
N LEU A 581 6.64 -19.42 -22.53
CA LEU A 581 6.69 -20.38 -23.64
C LEU A 581 7.43 -21.66 -23.26
N GLN A 582 8.59 -21.57 -22.60
CA GLN A 582 9.29 -22.76 -22.12
C GLN A 582 8.39 -23.62 -21.22
N ALA A 583 7.71 -22.99 -20.25
CA ALA A 583 6.80 -23.69 -19.35
C ALA A 583 5.64 -24.35 -20.10
N LEU A 584 5.02 -23.63 -21.04
CA LEU A 584 3.97 -24.17 -21.90
C LEU A 584 4.46 -25.41 -22.67
N TYR A 585 5.62 -25.33 -23.30
CA TYR A 585 6.18 -26.46 -24.07
C TYR A 585 6.54 -27.65 -23.18
N SER A 586 6.99 -27.41 -21.95
CA SER A 586 7.19 -28.47 -20.97
C SER A 586 5.88 -29.19 -20.64
N THR A 587 4.80 -28.45 -20.40
CA THR A 587 3.46 -29.02 -20.15
C THR A 587 2.93 -29.76 -21.39
N LYS A 588 3.11 -29.19 -22.59
CA LYS A 588 2.74 -29.83 -23.86
C LYS A 588 3.42 -31.19 -24.03
N ARG A 589 4.72 -31.25 -23.72
CA ARG A 589 5.51 -32.48 -23.84
C ARG A 589 5.09 -33.53 -22.82
N ASP A 590 4.82 -33.11 -21.58
CA ASP A 590 4.33 -34.00 -20.52
C ASP A 590 2.98 -34.65 -20.90
N GLU A 591 2.05 -33.83 -21.41
CA GLU A 591 0.73 -34.30 -21.82
C GLU A 591 0.73 -35.15 -23.10
N LEU A 592 1.72 -34.96 -23.98
CA LEU A 592 1.80 -35.66 -25.26
C LEU A 592 1.70 -37.18 -25.12
N GLY A 593 2.29 -37.76 -24.07
CA GLY A 593 2.20 -39.20 -23.80
C GLY A 593 0.77 -39.67 -23.56
N THR A 594 0.03 -38.93 -22.73
CA THR A 594 -1.38 -39.20 -22.40
C THR A 594 -2.28 -39.06 -23.62
N LEU A 595 -2.12 -37.99 -24.40
CA LEU A 595 -2.85 -37.80 -25.66
C LEU A 595 -2.54 -38.92 -26.66
N THR A 596 -1.27 -39.26 -26.82
CA THR A 596 -0.84 -40.33 -27.73
C THR A 596 -1.45 -41.66 -27.35
N PHE A 597 -1.43 -42.02 -26.06
CA PHE A 597 -2.05 -43.25 -25.59
C PHE A 597 -3.56 -43.25 -25.83
N LYS A 598 -4.24 -42.12 -25.60
CA LYS A 598 -5.69 -41.99 -25.81
C LYS A 598 -6.11 -42.11 -27.28
N TYR A 599 -5.34 -41.53 -28.20
CA TYR A 599 -5.67 -41.46 -29.63
C TYR A 599 -4.94 -42.50 -30.50
N ASN A 600 -4.20 -43.43 -29.89
CA ASN A 600 -3.71 -44.60 -30.57
C ASN A 600 -4.83 -45.65 -30.64
N LEU A 601 -5.24 -46.01 -31.86
CA LEU A 601 -6.34 -46.93 -32.14
C LEU A 601 -5.99 -48.39 -31.80
N ASP A 602 -4.72 -48.71 -31.56
CA ASP A 602 -4.27 -50.03 -31.09
C ASP A 602 -4.56 -50.24 -29.59
N ASN A 603 -4.79 -49.16 -28.82
CA ASN A 603 -5.01 -49.24 -27.39
C ASN A 603 -6.47 -49.58 -27.04
N GLN A 604 -6.64 -50.52 -26.11
CA GLN A 604 -7.96 -50.88 -25.59
C GLN A 604 -8.34 -49.96 -24.42
N ASN A 605 -9.60 -49.51 -24.39
CA ASN A 605 -10.21 -48.79 -23.26
C ASN A 605 -9.71 -47.33 -23.02
N THR A 606 -9.60 -46.54 -24.09
CA THR A 606 -9.15 -45.13 -24.05
C THR A 606 -10.23 -44.13 -23.64
N ASP A 607 -11.51 -44.54 -23.57
CA ASP A 607 -12.65 -43.68 -23.24
C ASP A 607 -12.58 -43.05 -21.84
N LYS A 608 -11.83 -43.66 -20.91
CA LYS A 608 -11.68 -43.18 -19.52
C LYS A 608 -10.54 -42.17 -19.34
N ILE A 609 -9.74 -41.91 -20.37
CA ILE A 609 -8.57 -41.04 -20.27
C ILE A 609 -9.02 -39.59 -20.44
N SER A 610 -8.85 -38.82 -19.38
CA SER A 610 -9.13 -37.38 -19.33
C SER A 610 -7.83 -36.57 -19.28
N SER A 611 -7.93 -35.25 -19.46
CA SER A 611 -6.80 -34.36 -19.22
C SER A 611 -6.35 -34.43 -17.76
N ASP A 612 -5.05 -34.24 -17.52
CA ASP A 612 -4.56 -34.04 -16.17
C ASP A 612 -4.98 -32.65 -15.69
N LYS A 613 -5.75 -32.60 -14.60
CA LYS A 613 -6.24 -31.34 -14.01
C LYS A 613 -5.11 -30.40 -13.60
N SER A 614 -3.96 -30.93 -13.21
CA SER A 614 -2.78 -30.12 -12.87
C SER A 614 -2.25 -29.43 -14.13
N ASN A 615 -2.23 -30.13 -15.27
CA ASN A 615 -1.82 -29.55 -16.55
C ASN A 615 -2.85 -28.54 -17.05
N ASP A 616 -4.16 -28.79 -16.87
CA ASP A 616 -5.23 -27.82 -17.17
C ASP A 616 -5.03 -26.50 -16.42
N GLN A 617 -4.85 -26.56 -15.09
CA GLN A 617 -4.62 -25.39 -14.25
C GLN A 617 -3.33 -24.65 -14.63
N LEU A 618 -2.29 -25.39 -15.02
CA LEU A 618 -1.04 -24.81 -15.45
C LEU A 618 -1.19 -24.07 -16.78
N TYR A 619 -1.90 -24.64 -17.76
CA TYR A 619 -2.20 -23.95 -19.02
C TYR A 619 -3.03 -22.68 -18.80
N GLU A 620 -4.07 -22.75 -17.96
CA GLU A 620 -4.88 -21.59 -17.59
C GLU A 620 -4.01 -20.46 -17.01
N SER A 621 -3.13 -20.81 -16.07
CA SER A 621 -2.25 -19.86 -15.39
C SER A 621 -1.24 -19.24 -16.36
N LEU A 622 -0.56 -20.07 -17.17
CA LEU A 622 0.46 -19.61 -18.12
C LEU A 622 -0.15 -18.75 -19.23
N MET A 623 -1.33 -19.13 -19.74
CA MET A 623 -2.05 -18.34 -20.74
C MET A 623 -2.49 -16.99 -20.16
N ASN A 624 -3.05 -16.99 -18.95
CA ASN A 624 -3.43 -15.76 -18.26
C ASN A 624 -2.22 -14.85 -18.03
N MET A 625 -1.10 -15.38 -17.56
CA MET A 625 0.14 -14.62 -17.36
C MET A 625 0.63 -13.99 -18.67
N MET A 626 0.69 -14.75 -19.77
CA MET A 626 1.16 -14.24 -21.06
C MET A 626 0.26 -13.11 -21.60
N VAL A 627 -1.06 -13.27 -21.46
CA VAL A 627 -2.03 -12.27 -21.91
C VAL A 627 -2.01 -11.04 -21.02
N LEU A 628 -2.02 -11.21 -19.70
CA LEU A 628 -2.01 -10.11 -18.74
C LEU A 628 -0.76 -9.25 -18.91
N GLU A 629 0.40 -9.89 -19.01
CA GLU A 629 1.67 -9.20 -19.24
C GLU A 629 1.61 -8.41 -20.54
N TYR A 630 1.25 -9.06 -21.66
CA TYR A 630 1.19 -8.38 -22.95
C TYR A 630 0.19 -7.23 -22.96
N VAL A 631 -1.03 -7.42 -22.47
CA VAL A 631 -2.08 -6.38 -22.44
C VAL A 631 -1.61 -5.18 -21.61
N SER A 632 -0.89 -5.42 -20.50
CA SER A 632 -0.41 -4.36 -19.61
C SER A 632 0.60 -3.40 -20.23
N ILE A 633 1.32 -3.83 -21.28
CA ILE A 633 2.37 -3.05 -21.96
C ILE A 633 2.11 -2.83 -23.46
N SER A 634 1.04 -3.43 -23.99
CA SER A 634 0.77 -3.49 -25.43
C SER A 634 0.63 -2.10 -26.06
N LYS A 635 0.09 -1.12 -25.32
CA LYS A 635 -0.08 0.25 -25.79
C LYS A 635 1.28 0.93 -25.95
N GLU A 636 2.19 0.70 -25.01
CA GLU A 636 3.52 1.27 -24.96
C GLU A 636 4.41 0.64 -26.05
N ILE A 637 4.36 -0.69 -26.21
CA ILE A 637 5.10 -1.39 -27.26
C ILE A 637 4.57 -1.02 -28.66
N ALA A 638 3.25 -0.97 -28.86
CA ALA A 638 2.67 -0.75 -30.18
C ALA A 638 2.71 0.72 -30.64
N ASN A 639 2.55 1.69 -29.72
CA ASN A 639 2.45 3.10 -30.10
C ASN A 639 3.78 3.88 -29.96
N ASN A 640 4.70 3.43 -29.10
CA ASN A 640 5.93 4.18 -28.81
C ASN A 640 7.19 3.57 -29.46
N LEU A 641 7.10 2.41 -30.10
CA LEU A 641 8.20 1.76 -30.84
C LEU A 641 7.80 1.46 -32.30
N PRO A 642 7.72 2.49 -33.19
CA PRO A 642 7.14 2.35 -34.52
C PRO A 642 7.89 1.39 -35.47
N ASN A 643 9.14 1.05 -35.17
CA ASN A 643 9.96 0.12 -35.95
C ASN A 643 10.13 -1.26 -35.28
N ASP A 644 9.55 -1.46 -34.09
CA ASP A 644 9.56 -2.75 -33.42
C ASP A 644 8.29 -3.54 -33.78
N THR A 645 8.46 -4.81 -34.11
CA THR A 645 7.36 -5.71 -34.45
C THR A 645 6.91 -6.58 -33.28
N GLU A 646 7.43 -6.34 -32.07
CA GLU A 646 7.12 -7.09 -30.86
C GLU A 646 5.62 -7.16 -30.57
N GLY A 647 4.89 -6.05 -30.65
CA GLY A 647 3.45 -6.07 -30.38
C GLY A 647 2.70 -7.03 -31.32
N ILE A 648 3.03 -6.97 -32.61
CA ILE A 648 2.42 -7.84 -33.63
C ILE A 648 2.84 -9.30 -33.40
N GLN A 649 4.12 -9.53 -33.14
CA GLN A 649 4.68 -10.88 -32.95
C GLN A 649 4.15 -11.54 -31.67
N ARG A 650 4.08 -10.81 -30.56
CA ARG A 650 3.54 -11.30 -29.28
C ARG A 650 2.08 -11.67 -29.41
N LYS A 651 1.28 -10.87 -30.11
CA LYS A 651 -0.11 -11.21 -30.40
C LYS A 651 -0.22 -12.50 -31.21
N ALA A 652 0.65 -12.70 -32.21
CA ALA A 652 0.67 -13.93 -32.99
C ALA A 652 1.05 -15.16 -32.13
N VAL A 653 1.99 -15.01 -31.19
CA VAL A 653 2.32 -16.06 -30.21
C VAL A 653 1.10 -16.41 -29.34
N ILE A 654 0.42 -15.40 -28.80
CA ILE A 654 -0.77 -15.60 -27.94
C ILE A 654 -1.89 -16.31 -28.72
N GLU A 655 -2.19 -15.89 -29.94
CA GLU A 655 -3.21 -16.55 -30.75
C GLU A 655 -2.80 -17.99 -31.11
N ASN A 656 -1.53 -18.25 -31.38
CA ASN A 656 -1.02 -19.61 -31.63
C ASN A 656 -1.19 -20.53 -30.41
N VAL A 657 -0.84 -20.05 -29.20
CA VAL A 657 -1.07 -20.80 -27.95
C VAL A 657 -2.56 -21.04 -27.71
N LYS A 658 -3.40 -20.04 -27.97
CA LYS A 658 -4.87 -20.16 -27.84
C LYS A 658 -5.46 -21.16 -28.83
N GLU A 659 -5.00 -21.16 -30.08
CA GLU A 659 -5.40 -22.15 -31.08
C GLU A 659 -5.01 -23.57 -30.64
N TYR A 660 -3.81 -23.73 -30.07
CA TYR A 660 -3.41 -25.00 -29.48
C TYR A 660 -4.39 -25.47 -28.39
N LEU A 661 -4.72 -24.62 -27.41
CA LEU A 661 -5.64 -24.97 -26.33
C LEU A 661 -7.03 -25.34 -26.87
N ASN A 662 -7.54 -24.58 -27.86
CA ASN A 662 -8.81 -24.89 -28.49
C ASN A 662 -8.81 -26.23 -29.21
N ASP A 663 -7.76 -26.55 -29.96
CA ASP A 663 -7.67 -27.82 -30.68
C ASP A 663 -7.44 -29.00 -29.73
N ARG A 664 -6.67 -28.79 -28.66
CA ARG A 664 -6.51 -29.74 -27.56
C ARG A 664 -7.87 -30.06 -26.92
N ASP A 665 -8.65 -29.06 -26.56
CA ASP A 665 -9.95 -29.26 -25.93
C ASP A 665 -10.97 -29.91 -26.88
N ARG A 666 -10.90 -29.57 -28.17
CA ARG A 666 -11.69 -30.26 -29.21
C ARG A 666 -11.35 -31.74 -29.29
N LEU A 667 -10.07 -32.11 -29.19
CA LEU A 667 -9.68 -33.52 -29.13
C LEU A 667 -10.36 -34.18 -27.94
N PHE A 668 -10.15 -33.68 -26.72
CA PHE A 668 -10.70 -34.29 -25.49
C PHE A 668 -12.23 -34.41 -25.49
N ASN A 669 -12.94 -33.43 -26.05
CA ASN A 669 -14.41 -33.40 -26.10
C ASN A 669 -15.02 -34.19 -27.26
N SER A 670 -14.22 -34.58 -28.25
CA SER A 670 -14.69 -35.36 -29.38
C SER A 670 -14.64 -36.87 -29.03
N LYS A 671 -15.81 -37.49 -28.83
CA LYS A 671 -15.90 -38.94 -28.58
C LYS A 671 -15.12 -39.71 -29.67
N LEU A 672 -14.31 -40.70 -29.28
CA LEU A 672 -13.66 -41.64 -30.19
C LEU A 672 -14.75 -42.38 -30.96
N LYS A 673 -14.96 -42.04 -32.25
CA LYS A 673 -15.68 -42.94 -33.15
C LYS A 673 -14.72 -44.06 -33.49
N MET A 674 -14.70 -45.11 -32.67
CA MET A 674 -13.92 -46.31 -32.98
C MET A 674 -14.40 -46.89 -34.30
N ALA A 675 -13.52 -46.92 -35.29
CA ALA A 675 -13.69 -47.74 -36.49
C ALA A 675 -13.42 -49.19 -36.11
N ASN A 676 -14.42 -49.86 -35.51
CA ASN A 676 -14.50 -51.31 -35.53
C ASN A 676 -15.85 -51.69 -36.12
N GLY A 677 -15.80 -52.51 -37.18
CA GLY A 677 -16.88 -52.70 -38.12
C GLY A 677 -18.15 -53.25 -37.51
N GLU A 678 -19.20 -52.43 -37.48
CA GLU A 678 -20.56 -52.91 -37.61
C GLU A 678 -21.01 -52.70 -39.05
N LYS A 679 -21.37 -53.82 -39.67
CA LYS A 679 -21.91 -53.90 -41.02
C LYS A 679 -23.06 -52.93 -41.17
N ASN A 680 -23.11 -52.32 -42.35
CA ASN A 680 -24.31 -51.78 -42.97
C ASN A 680 -25.56 -52.54 -42.55
N THR A 681 -26.50 -51.85 -41.91
CA THR A 681 -27.93 -52.05 -42.15
C THR A 681 -28.61 -50.70 -42.23
N THR A 682 -28.86 -50.32 -43.48
CA THR A 682 -29.82 -49.35 -43.98
C THR A 682 -31.14 -49.41 -43.22
N THR A 683 -31.72 -48.27 -42.84
CA THR A 683 -33.17 -48.06 -43.03
C THR A 683 -33.49 -46.56 -43.09
N ILE A 684 -33.87 -46.15 -44.31
CA ILE A 684 -34.65 -44.98 -44.78
C ILE A 684 -34.46 -43.64 -44.06
#